data_AF-A0A7Y5DWA3-F1
#
_entry.id   AF-A0A7Y5DWA3-F1
#
_cell.length_a   1.000
_cell.length_b   1.000
_cell.length_c   1.000
_cell.angle_alpha   90.00
_cell.angle_beta   90.00
_cell.angle_gamma   90.00
#
_symmetry.space_group_name_H-M   'P 1'
#
loop_
_entity.id
_entity.type
_entity.pdbx_description
1 polymer ?
#
loop_
_entity_poly.entity_id
_entity_poly.type
_entity_poly.pdbx_seq_one_letter_code
_entity_poly.pdbx_strand_id
1 'polypeptide(L)'
;LDPRCTQIAAFNVALCAWKLAGYRPLPALNLACSGLGINAPVAAWTGLGAGNALAEGAMKQLYELFRQAPTLGSLIDPTRVGGELFVAHFDKIRDLLSAALASEKSEDAELAVVAQGIARAAAILAERYTLIATNVPYLKRGKQTEALQEHCEHFHDDAKGNLACAFVDRCLRIAAPGGTIAVVSINEMLFLGTYKHLRKRLLRDYEWAFAARLGAGAFETISGEVVNVSLLGITAQKPHEHRFLGLDMSQDDSPGKKAAALVSREARLFEQDAQLKNPDARIVVGSLEQSAKLLSVFATPGKGSTTGDSPHYHRCFWELPGLSSEMTPWLDSPLEGDLWSGRYLVSLVGVDDPGLLAENGCMIRGQALWGTAGVAVSKMSGLRAFLYAGEVFDDNVGVLCPQDPELIPAILAYCTSEEYSADIRAIDQALKVTAATLAKVPFDVERWREVAREQFPDGLPPTASNNPTQWLFTGHPRGASSPLHAAVARLIGYRWPRQTGSAFPNAPAISGDELQGLADDDGIVCMTALRGEPPAADRIRALLAKAYGASWSSELLTELLGGVGATSLEDWLRNSFFSQHCELFEQRPFVWHVWDGLASGFAALVNYHQLAAPEGEGRRTLEKLIYTYLGDWIDRQRADQKSGVEGADARVAAAEHLKQELERILEGEPPYDIFVRWKPLHEQPVGWDPDVNDGVRINTRPFMTAKPLNARGRNACILRVMPKIKWEKDRGAEPIRAKTDFPWFYGWDKQAADFLGGAAWDGNRWNDLHYSRAVKLAARERAKGDKS
;
A
#
# COMPACT_ATOMS: atom_id res chain seq x y z
N LEU A 1 11.24 -19.38 -24.06
CA LEU A 1 11.22 -20.82 -23.68
C LEU A 1 12.29 -21.54 -24.51
N ASP A 2 13.03 -22.45 -23.89
CA ASP A 2 14.21 -23.08 -24.45
C ASP A 2 13.85 -24.41 -25.18
N PRO A 3 14.39 -24.70 -26.38
CA PRO A 3 14.23 -26.00 -27.07
C PRO A 3 14.51 -27.22 -26.17
N ARG A 4 15.37 -27.07 -25.15
CA ARG A 4 15.69 -28.09 -24.15
C ARG A 4 14.46 -28.55 -23.36
N CYS A 5 13.45 -27.71 -23.17
CA CYS A 5 12.23 -28.09 -22.42
C CYS A 5 11.46 -29.22 -23.13
N THR A 6 11.33 -29.15 -24.46
CA THR A 6 10.67 -30.16 -25.29
C THR A 6 11.46 -31.48 -25.28
N GLN A 7 12.79 -31.39 -25.34
CA GLN A 7 13.67 -32.56 -25.26
C GLN A 7 13.63 -33.24 -23.89
N ILE A 8 13.64 -32.46 -22.81
CA ILE A 8 13.50 -32.97 -21.44
C ILE A 8 12.13 -33.62 -21.24
N ALA A 9 11.06 -33.01 -21.76
CA ALA A 9 9.72 -33.59 -21.69
C ALA A 9 9.63 -34.91 -22.46
N ALA A 10 10.17 -34.96 -23.68
CA ALA A 10 10.26 -36.18 -24.47
C ALA A 10 11.06 -37.28 -23.75
N PHE A 11 12.21 -36.93 -23.18
CA PHE A 11 13.04 -37.83 -22.40
C PHE A 11 12.33 -38.36 -21.15
N ASN A 12 11.63 -37.49 -20.40
CA ASN A 12 10.90 -37.89 -19.20
C ASN A 12 9.73 -38.83 -19.52
N VAL A 13 8.98 -38.56 -20.60
CA VAL A 13 7.90 -39.43 -21.07
C VAL A 13 8.46 -40.79 -21.50
N ALA A 14 9.55 -40.79 -22.28
CA ALA A 14 10.26 -42.00 -22.70
C ALA A 14 10.73 -42.83 -21.49
N LEU A 15 11.42 -42.19 -20.55
CA LEU A 15 11.95 -42.82 -19.35
C LEU A 15 10.84 -43.39 -18.47
N CYS A 16 9.71 -42.69 -18.32
CA CYS A 16 8.55 -43.17 -17.58
C CYS A 16 7.94 -44.42 -18.24
N ALA A 17 7.74 -44.39 -19.57
CA ALA A 17 7.23 -45.54 -20.33
C ALA A 17 8.14 -46.76 -20.24
N TRP A 18 9.47 -46.55 -20.25
CA TRP A 18 10.45 -47.62 -20.09
C TRP A 18 10.53 -48.15 -18.66
N LYS A 19 10.35 -47.31 -17.64
CA LYS A 19 10.26 -47.77 -16.25
C LYS A 19 9.04 -48.66 -16.02
N LEU A 20 7.91 -48.34 -16.65
CA LEU A 20 6.64 -49.05 -16.42
C LEU A 20 6.53 -50.39 -17.15
N ALA A 21 7.10 -50.54 -18.35
CA ALA A 21 7.05 -51.84 -19.04
C ALA A 21 8.30 -52.19 -19.85
N GLY A 22 9.47 -51.78 -19.37
CA GLY A 22 10.76 -52.12 -19.95
C GLY A 22 11.11 -51.31 -21.20
N TYR A 23 12.36 -51.44 -21.65
CA TYR A 23 12.81 -50.83 -22.90
C TYR A 23 12.01 -51.36 -24.07
N ARG A 24 11.51 -50.43 -24.89
CA ARG A 24 10.81 -50.72 -26.13
C ARG A 24 10.94 -49.53 -27.07
N PRO A 25 10.88 -49.75 -28.40
CA PRO A 25 10.71 -48.66 -29.34
C PRO A 25 9.45 -47.87 -28.98
N LEU A 26 9.61 -46.56 -28.84
CA LEU A 26 8.50 -45.67 -28.51
C LEU A 26 7.78 -45.25 -29.79
N PRO A 27 6.45 -45.12 -29.78
CA PRO A 27 5.73 -44.48 -30.87
C PRO A 27 6.18 -43.02 -31.00
N ALA A 28 5.88 -42.40 -32.15
CA ALA A 28 6.10 -40.97 -32.33
C ALA A 28 5.42 -40.18 -31.19
N LEU A 29 6.19 -39.37 -30.48
CA LEU A 29 5.68 -38.58 -29.37
C LEU A 29 4.86 -37.41 -29.92
N ASN A 30 3.64 -37.22 -29.43
CA ASN A 30 2.78 -36.09 -29.78
C ASN A 30 3.20 -34.83 -29.00
N LEU A 31 4.45 -34.40 -29.19
CA LEU A 31 5.08 -33.34 -28.43
C LEU A 31 5.71 -32.32 -29.38
N ALA A 32 5.36 -31.04 -29.23
CA ALA A 32 5.88 -29.95 -30.05
C ALA A 32 6.13 -28.68 -29.22
N CYS A 33 6.97 -27.78 -29.72
CA CYS A 33 7.22 -26.48 -29.10
C CYS A 33 6.47 -25.38 -29.87
N SER A 34 5.51 -24.73 -29.24
CA SER A 34 4.76 -23.60 -29.82
C SER A 34 5.38 -22.23 -29.52
N GLY A 35 6.54 -22.19 -28.84
CA GLY A 35 7.16 -20.95 -28.34
C GLY A 35 8.36 -20.44 -29.14
N LEU A 36 8.72 -21.10 -30.24
CA LEU A 36 9.83 -20.71 -31.10
C LEU A 36 9.32 -19.78 -32.20
N GLY A 37 9.87 -18.57 -32.26
CA GLY A 37 9.59 -17.62 -33.34
C GLY A 37 10.28 -18.03 -34.63
N ILE A 38 9.75 -17.55 -35.76
CA ILE A 38 10.34 -17.76 -37.08
C ILE A 38 11.38 -16.68 -37.34
N ASN A 39 12.65 -17.08 -37.36
CA ASN A 39 13.79 -16.18 -37.61
C ASN A 39 14.26 -16.27 -39.07
N ALA A 40 13.34 -16.14 -40.02
CA ALA A 40 13.64 -16.19 -41.44
C ALA A 40 12.80 -15.15 -42.21
N PRO A 41 13.30 -14.59 -43.32
CA PRO A 41 12.50 -13.74 -44.20
C PRO A 41 11.27 -14.48 -44.70
N VAL A 42 10.13 -13.78 -44.83
CA VAL A 42 8.87 -14.35 -45.34
C VAL A 42 9.07 -15.11 -46.64
N ALA A 43 9.85 -14.56 -47.58
CA ALA A 43 10.11 -15.18 -48.88
C ALA A 43 10.87 -16.51 -48.78
N ALA A 44 11.85 -16.62 -47.87
CA ALA A 44 12.56 -17.87 -47.63
C ALA A 44 11.64 -18.93 -46.99
N TRP A 45 10.79 -18.50 -46.06
CA TRP A 45 9.82 -19.37 -45.41
C TRP A 45 8.74 -19.89 -46.36
N THR A 46 8.15 -19.01 -47.19
CA THR A 46 7.16 -19.43 -48.18
C THR A 46 7.78 -20.22 -49.32
N GLY A 47 9.07 -20.00 -49.61
CA GLY A 47 9.86 -20.74 -50.59
C GLY A 47 9.92 -22.25 -50.35
N LEU A 48 9.81 -22.70 -49.09
CA LEU A 48 9.72 -24.13 -48.74
C LEU A 48 8.46 -24.82 -49.33
N GLY A 49 7.45 -24.05 -49.72
CA GLY A 49 6.25 -24.53 -50.41
C GLY A 49 6.24 -24.25 -51.92
N ALA A 50 7.35 -23.75 -52.48
CA ALA A 50 7.42 -23.32 -53.87
C ALA A 50 7.10 -24.48 -54.84
N GLY A 51 6.35 -24.15 -55.90
CA GLY A 51 5.88 -25.14 -56.88
C GLY A 51 4.52 -25.77 -56.53
N ASN A 52 3.94 -25.46 -55.36
CA ASN A 52 2.58 -25.83 -55.00
C ASN A 52 1.86 -24.67 -54.29
N ALA A 53 0.91 -24.03 -54.97
CA ALA A 53 0.19 -22.85 -54.45
C ALA A 53 -0.51 -23.09 -53.10
N LEU A 54 -0.95 -24.32 -52.82
CA LEU A 54 -1.59 -24.67 -51.54
C LEU A 54 -0.55 -24.79 -50.42
N ALA A 55 0.62 -25.35 -50.69
CA ALA A 55 1.72 -25.43 -49.74
C ALA A 55 2.31 -24.06 -49.43
N GLU A 56 2.54 -23.23 -50.46
CA GLU A 56 3.02 -21.86 -50.31
C GLU A 56 2.04 -20.99 -49.50
N GLY A 57 0.73 -21.09 -49.77
CA GLY A 57 -0.31 -20.43 -48.99
C GLY A 57 -0.35 -20.87 -47.53
N ALA A 58 -0.21 -22.17 -47.28
CA ALA A 58 -0.16 -22.72 -45.91
C ALA A 58 1.08 -22.24 -45.15
N MET A 59 2.24 -22.16 -45.81
CA MET A 59 3.46 -21.64 -45.19
C MET A 59 3.31 -20.17 -44.81
N LYS A 60 2.68 -19.35 -45.65
CA LYS A 60 2.37 -17.96 -45.31
C LYS A 60 1.48 -17.85 -44.07
N GLN A 61 0.43 -18.67 -43.98
CA GLN A 61 -0.46 -18.67 -42.81
C GLN A 61 0.23 -19.16 -41.54
N LEU A 62 1.05 -20.21 -41.62
CA LEU A 62 1.89 -20.66 -40.49
C LEU A 62 2.87 -19.57 -40.06
N TYR A 63 3.43 -18.82 -41.01
CA TYR A 63 4.29 -17.68 -40.71
C TYR A 63 3.56 -16.61 -39.88
N GLU A 64 2.39 -16.18 -40.35
CA GLU A 64 1.59 -15.16 -39.67
C GLU A 64 1.17 -15.60 -38.26
N LEU A 65 0.76 -16.87 -38.11
CA LEU A 65 0.38 -17.49 -36.84
C LEU A 65 1.54 -17.58 -35.83
N PHE A 66 2.71 -18.07 -36.27
CA PHE A 66 3.82 -18.40 -35.37
C PHE A 66 4.90 -17.33 -35.28
N ARG A 67 4.82 -16.24 -36.06
CA ARG A 67 5.70 -15.07 -35.84
C ARG A 67 5.58 -14.52 -34.41
N GLN A 68 4.40 -14.60 -33.80
CA GLN A 68 4.16 -14.18 -32.41
C GLN A 68 4.27 -15.34 -31.39
N ALA A 69 4.77 -16.51 -31.79
CA ALA A 69 4.96 -17.67 -30.91
C ALA A 69 5.70 -17.37 -29.59
N PRO A 70 6.77 -16.54 -29.56
CA PRO A 70 7.44 -16.19 -28.30
C PRO A 70 6.54 -15.44 -27.30
N THR A 71 5.54 -14.72 -27.80
CA THR A 71 4.61 -13.92 -26.99
C THR A 71 3.34 -14.70 -26.63
N LEU A 72 2.76 -15.43 -27.59
CA LEU A 72 1.46 -16.08 -27.46
C LEU A 72 1.55 -17.55 -27.01
N GLY A 73 2.60 -18.27 -27.42
CA GLY A 73 2.75 -19.70 -27.16
C GLY A 73 1.49 -20.49 -27.54
N SER A 74 0.98 -21.29 -26.60
CA SER A 74 -0.22 -22.13 -26.81
C SER A 74 -1.56 -21.38 -26.83
N LEU A 75 -1.57 -20.04 -26.69
CA LEU A 75 -2.76 -19.24 -27.03
C LEU A 75 -3.02 -19.18 -28.53
N ILE A 76 -2.01 -19.46 -29.35
CA ILE A 76 -2.17 -19.58 -30.81
C ILE A 76 -3.32 -20.53 -31.12
N ASP A 77 -4.25 -20.03 -31.93
CA ASP A 77 -5.46 -20.75 -32.35
C ASP A 77 -5.53 -20.82 -33.88
N PRO A 78 -5.00 -21.91 -34.47
CA PRO A 78 -5.02 -22.09 -35.92
C PRO A 78 -6.43 -22.09 -36.52
N THR A 79 -7.44 -22.48 -35.73
CA THR A 79 -8.84 -22.57 -36.17
C THR A 79 -9.48 -21.20 -36.36
N ARG A 80 -9.05 -20.18 -35.60
CA ARG A 80 -9.60 -18.81 -35.67
C ARG A 80 -8.98 -17.96 -36.78
N VAL A 81 -7.69 -18.15 -37.05
CA VAL A 81 -6.95 -17.31 -38.01
C VAL A 81 -6.93 -17.92 -39.41
N GLY A 82 -6.85 -19.26 -39.53
CA GLY A 82 -6.82 -19.95 -40.83
C GLY A 82 -8.19 -20.38 -41.35
N GLY A 83 -9.22 -20.40 -40.50
CA GLY A 83 -10.57 -20.89 -40.83
C GLY A 83 -10.67 -22.41 -40.94
N GLU A 84 -11.90 -22.94 -41.01
CA GLU A 84 -12.17 -24.40 -41.04
C GLU A 84 -11.53 -25.10 -42.26
N LEU A 85 -11.38 -24.39 -43.39
CA LEU A 85 -10.74 -24.92 -44.60
C LEU A 85 -9.24 -25.19 -44.41
N PHE A 86 -8.54 -24.34 -43.67
CA PHE A 86 -7.12 -24.55 -43.34
C PHE A 86 -6.96 -25.77 -42.42
N VAL A 87 -7.89 -25.92 -41.47
CA VAL A 87 -7.90 -27.05 -40.53
C VAL A 87 -8.21 -28.37 -41.23
N ALA A 88 -9.22 -28.40 -42.10
CA ALA A 88 -9.65 -29.59 -42.85
C ALA A 88 -8.60 -30.10 -43.86
N HIS A 89 -7.56 -29.31 -44.13
CA HIS A 89 -6.45 -29.68 -44.99
C HIS A 89 -5.14 -29.88 -44.24
N PHE A 90 -5.10 -29.85 -42.90
CA PHE A 90 -3.86 -29.99 -42.15
C PHE A 90 -3.11 -31.29 -42.43
N ASP A 91 -3.80 -32.43 -42.55
CA ASP A 91 -3.13 -33.69 -42.88
C ASP A 91 -2.52 -33.65 -44.28
N LYS A 92 -3.23 -33.09 -45.27
CA LYS A 92 -2.71 -32.91 -46.64
C LYS A 92 -1.55 -31.90 -46.69
N ILE A 93 -1.67 -30.79 -45.97
CA ILE A 93 -0.63 -29.76 -45.85
C ILE A 93 0.60 -30.33 -45.16
N ARG A 94 0.44 -31.10 -44.06
CA ARG A 94 1.52 -31.78 -43.36
C ARG A 94 2.25 -32.76 -44.27
N ASP A 95 1.52 -33.56 -45.04
CA ASP A 95 2.11 -34.55 -45.93
C ASP A 95 2.82 -33.88 -47.11
N LEU A 96 2.24 -32.78 -47.65
CA LEU A 96 2.87 -31.94 -48.68
C LEU A 96 4.14 -31.25 -48.16
N LEU A 97 4.11 -30.71 -46.95
CA LEU A 97 5.28 -30.12 -46.29
C LEU A 97 6.33 -31.18 -46.01
N SER A 98 5.94 -32.36 -45.54
CA SER A 98 6.89 -33.46 -45.29
C SER A 98 7.58 -33.92 -46.58
N ALA A 99 6.84 -33.97 -47.70
CA ALA A 99 7.38 -34.31 -49.01
C ALA A 99 8.28 -33.20 -49.60
N ALA A 100 7.88 -31.93 -49.50
CA ALA A 100 8.66 -30.79 -49.97
C ALA A 100 10.00 -30.67 -49.21
N LEU A 101 9.94 -30.81 -47.88
CA LEU A 101 11.11 -30.69 -47.00
C LEU A 101 12.05 -31.91 -47.07
N ALA A 102 11.58 -33.07 -47.53
CA ALA A 102 12.42 -34.23 -47.82
C ALA A 102 13.23 -34.09 -49.13
N SER A 103 12.87 -33.12 -49.98
CA SER A 103 13.47 -32.92 -51.32
C SER A 103 14.55 -31.83 -51.39
N GLU A 104 14.74 -31.04 -50.33
CA GLU A 104 15.70 -29.92 -50.29
C GLU A 104 17.13 -30.34 -49.87
N LYS A 105 18.13 -29.64 -50.44
CA LYS A 105 19.58 -29.84 -50.19
C LYS A 105 20.08 -29.02 -48.99
N SER A 106 21.30 -29.34 -48.54
CA SER A 106 21.88 -29.06 -47.21
C SER A 106 21.96 -27.61 -46.69
N GLU A 107 21.59 -26.58 -47.44
CA GLU A 107 21.66 -25.18 -46.97
C GLU A 107 20.37 -24.68 -46.28
N ASP A 108 19.20 -25.22 -46.63
CA ASP A 108 17.89 -24.84 -46.03
C ASP A 108 17.34 -25.89 -45.02
N ALA A 109 18.12 -26.94 -44.73
CA ALA A 109 17.72 -28.07 -43.89
C ALA A 109 17.31 -27.68 -42.46
N GLU A 110 17.90 -26.63 -41.89
CA GLU A 110 17.52 -26.13 -40.58
C GLU A 110 16.14 -25.46 -40.59
N LEU A 111 15.84 -24.67 -41.62
CA LEU A 111 14.56 -23.98 -41.78
C LEU A 111 13.44 -24.99 -42.03
N ALA A 112 13.73 -26.03 -42.80
CA ALA A 112 12.86 -27.18 -43.02
C ALA A 112 12.47 -27.88 -41.70
N VAL A 113 13.44 -28.15 -40.83
CA VAL A 113 13.17 -28.79 -39.52
C VAL A 113 12.31 -27.89 -38.63
N VAL A 114 12.55 -26.58 -38.63
CA VAL A 114 11.71 -25.61 -37.89
C VAL A 114 10.29 -25.59 -38.43
N ALA A 115 10.12 -25.61 -39.76
CA ALA A 115 8.81 -25.67 -40.41
C ALA A 115 8.03 -26.94 -40.03
N GLN A 116 8.68 -28.11 -39.99
CA GLN A 116 8.04 -29.35 -39.53
C GLN A 116 7.60 -29.25 -38.07
N GLY A 117 8.45 -28.69 -37.20
CA GLY A 117 8.12 -28.47 -35.79
C GLY A 117 6.92 -27.54 -35.60
N ILE A 118 6.86 -26.44 -36.35
CA ILE A 118 5.76 -25.47 -36.30
C ILE A 118 4.47 -26.06 -36.87
N ALA A 119 4.53 -26.77 -38.01
CA ALA A 119 3.38 -27.46 -38.57
C ALA A 119 2.83 -28.52 -37.60
N ARG A 120 3.71 -29.24 -36.89
CA ARG A 120 3.30 -30.18 -35.84
C ARG A 120 2.64 -29.48 -34.65
N ALA A 121 3.19 -28.36 -34.21
CA ALA A 121 2.59 -27.55 -33.14
C ALA A 121 1.20 -27.02 -33.56
N ALA A 122 1.05 -26.55 -34.80
CA ALA A 122 -0.22 -26.08 -35.34
C ALA A 122 -1.28 -27.21 -35.37
N ALA A 123 -0.89 -28.41 -35.82
CA ALA A 123 -1.78 -29.56 -35.84
C ALA A 123 -2.29 -29.91 -34.42
N ILE A 124 -1.39 -30.00 -33.44
CA ILE A 124 -1.75 -30.27 -32.04
C ILE A 124 -2.68 -29.17 -31.48
N LEU A 125 -2.39 -27.90 -31.75
CA LEU A 125 -3.21 -26.78 -31.28
C LEU A 125 -4.59 -26.68 -31.96
N ALA A 126 -4.79 -27.38 -33.08
CA ALA A 126 -6.07 -27.44 -33.80
C ALA A 126 -6.92 -28.66 -33.40
N GLU A 127 -6.37 -29.63 -32.68
CA GLU A 127 -7.09 -30.82 -32.22
C GLU A 127 -8.13 -30.51 -31.12
N ARG A 128 -9.04 -31.47 -30.92
CA ARG A 128 -10.04 -31.46 -29.85
C ARG A 128 -9.78 -32.57 -28.86
N TYR A 129 -9.87 -32.26 -27.57
CA TYR A 129 -9.49 -33.17 -26.48
C TYR A 129 -10.66 -33.54 -25.57
N THR A 130 -10.70 -34.80 -25.13
CA THR A 130 -11.68 -35.28 -24.13
C THR A 130 -11.33 -34.83 -22.71
N LEU A 131 -10.04 -34.75 -22.38
CA LEU A 131 -9.54 -34.26 -21.09
C LEU A 131 -8.36 -33.34 -21.32
N ILE A 132 -8.38 -32.16 -20.70
CA ILE A 132 -7.26 -31.23 -20.68
C ILE A 132 -6.91 -30.94 -19.22
N ALA A 133 -5.77 -31.44 -18.76
CA ALA A 133 -5.29 -31.20 -17.40
C ALA A 133 -4.00 -30.39 -17.43
N THR A 134 -3.97 -29.22 -16.79
CA THR A 134 -2.77 -28.37 -16.79
C THR A 134 -2.73 -27.38 -15.63
N ASN A 135 -1.54 -26.90 -15.31
CA ASN A 135 -1.32 -25.68 -14.54
C ASN A 135 -1.10 -24.52 -15.54
N VAL A 136 -2.04 -23.58 -15.61
CA VAL A 136 -1.99 -22.49 -16.61
C VAL A 136 -0.93 -21.44 -16.23
N PRO A 137 -0.38 -20.65 -17.18
CA PRO A 137 0.59 -19.61 -16.87
C PRO A 137 -0.08 -18.38 -16.23
N TYR A 138 0.55 -17.78 -15.21
CA TYR A 138 -0.02 -16.66 -14.45
C TYR A 138 0.68 -15.35 -14.81
N LEU A 139 -0.07 -14.39 -15.35
CA LEU A 139 0.46 -13.06 -15.65
C LEU A 139 -0.67 -12.02 -15.68
N LYS A 140 -0.62 -11.07 -14.74
CA LYS A 140 -1.60 -9.98 -14.64
C LYS A 140 -1.48 -9.02 -15.83
N ARG A 141 -2.60 -8.47 -16.29
CA ARG A 141 -2.67 -7.58 -17.48
C ARG A 141 -1.62 -6.46 -17.47
N GLY A 142 -1.42 -5.77 -16.35
CA GLY A 142 -0.43 -4.68 -16.25
C GLY A 142 1.04 -5.09 -16.38
N LYS A 143 1.34 -6.40 -16.40
CA LYS A 143 2.69 -6.95 -16.66
C LYS A 143 2.81 -7.59 -18.06
N GLN A 144 1.75 -7.56 -18.86
CA GLN A 144 1.76 -8.08 -20.22
C GLN A 144 2.34 -7.03 -21.18
N THR A 145 3.01 -7.49 -22.23
CA THR A 145 3.37 -6.64 -23.37
C THR A 145 2.12 -6.20 -24.13
N GLU A 146 2.17 -5.04 -24.79
CA GLU A 146 1.06 -4.50 -25.60
C GLU A 146 0.45 -5.55 -26.55
N ALA A 147 1.27 -6.25 -27.33
CA ALA A 147 0.80 -7.31 -28.24
C ALA A 147 0.01 -8.44 -27.56
N LEU A 148 0.36 -8.79 -26.31
CA LEU A 148 -0.36 -9.84 -25.55
C LEU A 148 -1.68 -9.29 -24.99
N GLN A 149 -1.70 -8.01 -24.57
CA GLN A 149 -2.91 -7.33 -24.12
C GLN A 149 -3.93 -7.25 -25.25
N GLU A 150 -3.52 -6.80 -26.43
CA GLU A 150 -4.35 -6.72 -27.64
C GLU A 150 -4.91 -8.10 -28.01
N HIS A 151 -4.08 -9.14 -28.02
CA HIS A 151 -4.53 -10.50 -28.31
C HIS A 151 -5.59 -10.98 -27.30
N CYS A 152 -5.35 -10.77 -26.00
CA CYS A 152 -6.31 -11.17 -24.97
C CYS A 152 -7.60 -10.35 -25.05
N GLU A 153 -7.55 -9.06 -25.35
CA GLU A 153 -8.72 -8.22 -25.56
C GLU A 153 -9.57 -8.71 -26.73
N HIS A 154 -8.92 -9.04 -27.85
CA HIS A 154 -9.63 -9.43 -29.06
C HIS A 154 -10.25 -10.84 -28.94
N PHE A 155 -9.52 -11.81 -28.36
CA PHE A 155 -9.90 -13.22 -28.39
C PHE A 155 -10.43 -13.79 -27.07
N HIS A 156 -10.23 -13.07 -25.97
CA HIS A 156 -10.45 -13.49 -24.59
C HIS A 156 -11.00 -12.35 -23.73
N ASP A 157 -11.87 -11.50 -24.28
CA ASP A 157 -12.27 -10.22 -23.67
C ASP A 157 -12.71 -10.32 -22.19
N ASP A 158 -13.60 -11.27 -21.88
CA ASP A 158 -14.07 -11.52 -20.51
C ASP A 158 -12.98 -12.04 -19.56
N ALA A 159 -11.90 -12.61 -20.10
CA ALA A 159 -10.80 -13.26 -19.39
C ALA A 159 -9.47 -12.48 -19.39
N LYS A 160 -9.40 -11.35 -20.11
CA LYS A 160 -8.16 -10.57 -20.36
C LYS A 160 -7.44 -10.03 -19.14
N GLY A 161 -8.09 -10.00 -17.97
CA GLY A 161 -7.51 -9.49 -16.72
C GLY A 161 -6.27 -10.28 -16.25
N ASN A 162 -6.18 -11.56 -16.62
CA ASN A 162 -5.04 -12.42 -16.29
C ASN A 162 -4.89 -13.54 -17.33
N LEU A 163 -3.63 -13.83 -17.69
CA LEU A 163 -3.28 -14.88 -18.63
C LEU A 163 -3.84 -16.26 -18.21
N ALA A 164 -3.90 -16.54 -16.91
CA ALA A 164 -4.48 -17.78 -16.38
C ALA A 164 -5.93 -17.98 -16.87
N CYS A 165 -6.75 -16.93 -16.78
CA CYS A 165 -8.14 -16.96 -17.22
C CYS A 165 -8.26 -17.10 -18.74
N ALA A 166 -7.38 -16.45 -19.50
CA ALA A 166 -7.32 -16.61 -20.96
C ALA A 166 -7.02 -18.07 -21.34
N PHE A 167 -6.17 -18.76 -20.58
CA PHE A 167 -5.90 -20.19 -20.78
C PHE A 167 -7.07 -21.09 -20.36
N VAL A 168 -7.84 -20.78 -19.31
CA VAL A 168 -9.09 -21.51 -19.02
C VAL A 168 -10.02 -21.45 -20.22
N ASP A 169 -10.20 -20.24 -20.76
CA ASP A 169 -11.02 -19.99 -21.94
C ASP A 169 -10.49 -20.67 -23.21
N ARG A 170 -9.15 -20.70 -23.40
CA ARG A 170 -8.51 -21.45 -24.50
C ARG A 170 -8.74 -22.95 -24.36
N CYS A 171 -8.56 -23.52 -23.16
CA CYS A 171 -8.73 -24.95 -22.91
C CYS A 171 -10.17 -25.39 -23.19
N LEU A 172 -11.18 -24.63 -22.74
CA LEU A 172 -12.59 -24.94 -23.03
C LEU A 172 -12.88 -24.91 -24.54
N ARG A 173 -12.23 -24.03 -25.30
CA ARG A 173 -12.39 -23.97 -26.75
C ARG A 173 -11.78 -25.13 -27.51
N ILE A 174 -10.72 -25.77 -27.01
CA ILE A 174 -10.12 -26.96 -27.62
C ILE A 174 -10.61 -28.26 -26.97
N ALA A 175 -11.50 -28.19 -25.99
CA ALA A 175 -12.22 -29.35 -25.53
C ALA A 175 -13.19 -29.83 -26.63
N ALA A 176 -13.31 -31.14 -26.78
CA ALA A 176 -14.39 -31.74 -27.56
C ALA A 176 -15.74 -31.48 -26.86
N PRO A 177 -16.88 -31.51 -27.57
CA PRO A 177 -18.20 -31.49 -26.92
C PRO A 177 -18.29 -32.58 -25.83
N GLY A 178 -18.66 -32.18 -24.61
CA GLY A 178 -18.68 -33.07 -23.44
C GLY A 178 -17.30 -33.41 -22.84
N GLY A 179 -16.20 -32.88 -23.39
CA GLY A 179 -14.86 -33.00 -22.82
C GLY A 179 -14.66 -32.09 -21.61
N THR A 180 -13.77 -32.46 -20.69
CA THR A 180 -13.54 -31.76 -19.43
C THR A 180 -12.16 -31.12 -19.36
N ILE A 181 -12.08 -29.91 -18.81
CA ILE A 181 -10.82 -29.30 -18.40
C ILE A 181 -10.65 -29.45 -16.89
N ALA A 182 -9.43 -29.75 -16.44
CA ALA A 182 -9.03 -29.85 -15.05
C ALA A 182 -7.81 -28.96 -14.83
N VAL A 183 -8.05 -27.72 -14.40
CA VAL A 183 -7.01 -26.68 -14.41
C VAL A 183 -6.68 -26.18 -13.01
N VAL A 184 -5.38 -26.02 -12.74
CA VAL A 184 -4.91 -25.19 -11.63
C VAL A 184 -4.93 -23.75 -12.11
N SER A 185 -5.81 -22.93 -11.55
CA SER A 185 -6.03 -21.53 -11.95
C SER A 185 -5.98 -20.60 -10.75
N ILE A 186 -6.18 -19.30 -11.00
CA ILE A 186 -6.16 -18.27 -9.97
C ILE A 186 -7.46 -18.28 -9.16
N ASN A 187 -7.35 -18.18 -7.83
CA ASN A 187 -8.51 -18.15 -6.95
C ASN A 187 -9.37 -16.88 -7.19
N GLU A 188 -8.74 -15.77 -7.56
CA GLU A 188 -9.38 -14.48 -7.84
C GLU A 188 -10.47 -14.55 -8.92
N MET A 189 -10.38 -15.51 -9.86
CA MET A 189 -11.39 -15.69 -10.91
C MET A 189 -12.77 -15.99 -10.32
N LEU A 190 -12.82 -16.66 -9.16
CA LEU A 190 -14.07 -17.06 -8.51
C LEU A 190 -14.85 -15.87 -7.90
N PHE A 191 -14.18 -14.75 -7.59
CA PHE A 191 -14.84 -13.68 -6.83
C PHE A 191 -14.55 -12.22 -7.25
N LEU A 192 -13.40 -11.91 -7.86
CA LEU A 192 -13.08 -10.53 -8.22
C LEU A 192 -14.03 -10.00 -9.31
N GLY A 193 -14.42 -8.73 -9.17
CA GLY A 193 -15.33 -8.07 -10.12
C GLY A 193 -14.83 -8.06 -11.57
N THR A 194 -13.50 -8.02 -11.77
CA THR A 194 -12.84 -8.09 -13.08
C THR A 194 -13.28 -9.31 -13.91
N TYR A 195 -13.65 -10.43 -13.26
CA TYR A 195 -14.04 -11.67 -13.94
C TYR A 195 -15.55 -11.95 -13.88
N LYS A 196 -16.37 -10.95 -13.53
CA LYS A 196 -17.83 -11.09 -13.45
C LYS A 196 -18.46 -11.61 -14.75
N HIS A 197 -18.08 -11.03 -15.89
CA HIS A 197 -18.61 -11.45 -17.19
C HIS A 197 -18.15 -12.87 -17.56
N LEU A 198 -16.87 -13.19 -17.29
CA LEU A 198 -16.35 -14.55 -17.46
C LEU A 198 -17.13 -15.56 -16.64
N ARG A 199 -17.34 -15.32 -15.33
CA ARG A 199 -18.11 -16.24 -14.47
C ARG A 199 -19.54 -16.45 -14.97
N LYS A 200 -20.25 -15.37 -15.32
CA LYS A 200 -21.60 -15.47 -15.88
C LYS A 200 -21.63 -16.34 -17.13
N ARG A 201 -20.67 -16.14 -18.03
CA ARG A 201 -20.55 -16.94 -19.25
C ARG A 201 -20.22 -18.39 -18.94
N LEU A 202 -19.24 -18.66 -18.07
CA LEU A 202 -18.84 -20.01 -17.68
C LEU A 202 -19.98 -20.77 -16.99
N LEU A 203 -20.72 -20.15 -16.08
CA LEU A 203 -21.84 -20.78 -15.37
C LEU A 203 -23.07 -20.99 -16.27
N ARG A 204 -23.23 -20.21 -17.35
CA ARG A 204 -24.36 -20.36 -18.28
C ARG A 204 -24.07 -21.36 -19.39
N ASP A 205 -22.85 -21.34 -19.92
CA ASP A 205 -22.52 -22.03 -21.18
C ASP A 205 -21.79 -23.36 -20.96
N TYR A 206 -21.31 -23.63 -19.73
CA TYR A 206 -20.50 -24.80 -19.40
C TYR A 206 -20.97 -25.48 -18.10
N GLU A 207 -20.85 -26.80 -18.02
CA GLU A 207 -21.11 -27.56 -16.80
C GLU A 207 -19.90 -27.59 -15.88
N TRP A 208 -20.08 -27.29 -14.60
CA TRP A 208 -19.01 -27.36 -13.62
C TRP A 208 -18.98 -28.74 -12.97
N ALA A 209 -17.87 -29.47 -13.06
CA ALA A 209 -17.70 -30.70 -12.32
C ALA A 209 -17.35 -30.41 -10.85
N PHE A 210 -16.36 -29.55 -10.64
CA PHE A 210 -15.93 -29.15 -9.30
C PHE A 210 -15.23 -27.78 -9.28
N ALA A 211 -15.25 -27.14 -8.11
CA ALA A 211 -14.42 -25.99 -7.77
C ALA A 211 -13.81 -26.20 -6.39
N ALA A 212 -12.49 -26.34 -6.32
CA ALA A 212 -11.76 -26.49 -5.06
C ALA A 212 -10.88 -25.27 -4.81
N ARG A 213 -11.14 -24.53 -3.73
CA ARG A 213 -10.30 -23.42 -3.28
C ARG A 213 -9.13 -23.98 -2.49
N LEU A 214 -7.90 -23.82 -2.98
CA LEU A 214 -6.71 -24.23 -2.24
C LEU A 214 -6.17 -23.09 -1.37
N GLY A 215 -6.27 -21.84 -1.80
CA GLY A 215 -5.71 -20.73 -1.03
C GLY A 215 -4.21 -20.56 -1.24
N ALA A 216 -3.58 -19.78 -0.36
CA ALA A 216 -2.13 -19.62 -0.29
C ALA A 216 -1.43 -20.92 0.15
N GLY A 217 -0.12 -21.03 -0.13
CA GLY A 217 0.69 -22.16 0.36
C GLY A 217 0.32 -23.50 -0.28
N ALA A 218 -0.24 -23.49 -1.48
CA ALA A 218 -0.63 -24.71 -2.19
C ALA A 218 0.54 -25.41 -2.93
N PHE A 219 1.66 -24.71 -3.14
CA PHE A 219 2.85 -25.24 -3.79
C PHE A 219 3.96 -25.48 -2.75
N GLU A 220 4.64 -26.62 -2.86
CA GLU A 220 5.75 -27.00 -1.97
C GLU A 220 7.03 -26.20 -2.23
N THR A 221 7.28 -25.80 -3.48
CA THR A 221 8.56 -25.24 -3.93
C THR A 221 8.58 -23.71 -4.09
N ILE A 222 7.48 -23.01 -3.78
CA ILE A 222 7.41 -21.54 -3.91
C ILE A 222 7.68 -20.91 -2.54
N SER A 223 8.90 -20.40 -2.34
CA SER A 223 9.27 -19.62 -1.15
C SER A 223 9.09 -18.12 -1.42
N GLY A 224 8.23 -17.45 -0.67
CA GLY A 224 8.13 -15.98 -0.65
C GLY A 224 7.06 -15.34 -1.55
N GLU A 225 6.67 -15.96 -2.67
CA GLU A 225 5.50 -15.51 -3.43
C GLU A 225 4.22 -16.20 -2.93
N VAL A 226 3.27 -15.42 -2.42
CA VAL A 226 1.95 -15.94 -2.00
C VAL A 226 1.07 -16.10 -3.23
N VAL A 227 1.12 -17.28 -3.84
CA VAL A 227 0.22 -17.65 -4.95
C VAL A 227 -1.05 -18.27 -4.39
N ASN A 228 -2.21 -17.69 -4.75
CA ASN A 228 -3.53 -18.13 -4.29
C ASN A 228 -4.27 -18.83 -5.43
N VAL A 229 -4.47 -20.14 -5.32
CA VAL A 229 -4.95 -20.97 -6.43
C VAL A 229 -6.24 -21.71 -6.14
N SER A 230 -6.91 -22.12 -7.21
CA SER A 230 -8.07 -23.00 -7.22
C SER A 230 -7.89 -24.12 -8.25
N LEU A 231 -8.52 -25.27 -7.99
CA LEU A 231 -8.68 -26.35 -8.95
C LEU A 231 -10.08 -26.28 -9.54
N LEU A 232 -10.18 -26.30 -10.86
CA LEU A 232 -11.45 -26.16 -11.58
C LEU A 232 -11.63 -27.34 -12.53
N GLY A 233 -12.76 -28.01 -12.39
CA GLY A 233 -13.25 -29.02 -13.33
C GLY A 233 -14.43 -28.45 -14.10
N ILE A 234 -14.30 -28.25 -15.42
CA ILE A 234 -15.37 -27.67 -16.25
C ILE A 234 -15.52 -28.48 -17.53
N THR A 235 -16.75 -28.91 -17.84
CA THR A 235 -17.11 -29.71 -19.00
C THR A 235 -17.67 -28.82 -20.11
N ALA A 236 -17.20 -29.03 -21.34
CA ALA A 236 -17.58 -28.32 -22.56
C ALA A 236 -18.96 -28.74 -23.08
N GLN A 237 -19.99 -28.54 -22.25
CA GLN A 237 -21.39 -28.72 -22.58
C GLN A 237 -22.27 -27.81 -21.74
N LYS A 238 -23.47 -27.48 -22.24
CA LYS A 238 -24.39 -26.61 -21.51
C LYS A 238 -24.99 -27.33 -20.30
N PRO A 239 -25.12 -26.63 -19.15
CA PRO A 239 -25.73 -27.20 -17.95
C PRO A 239 -27.23 -27.38 -18.09
N HIS A 240 -27.75 -28.48 -17.54
CA HIS A 240 -29.18 -28.72 -17.36
C HIS A 240 -29.45 -29.22 -15.93
N GLU A 241 -30.10 -28.39 -15.10
CA GLU A 241 -30.35 -28.69 -13.66
C GLU A 241 -29.13 -29.29 -12.95
N HIS A 242 -28.00 -28.59 -13.07
CA HIS A 242 -26.68 -29.13 -12.74
C HIS A 242 -26.18 -28.73 -11.35
N ARG A 243 -25.58 -29.70 -10.66
CA ARG A 243 -24.87 -29.52 -9.39
C ARG A 243 -23.39 -29.81 -9.55
N PHE A 244 -22.55 -29.03 -8.88
CA PHE A 244 -21.10 -29.24 -8.87
C PHE A 244 -20.55 -29.44 -7.46
N LEU A 245 -19.39 -30.09 -7.36
CA LEU A 245 -18.69 -30.30 -6.09
C LEU A 245 -17.90 -29.05 -5.70
N GLY A 246 -18.18 -28.48 -4.53
CA GLY A 246 -17.40 -27.39 -3.94
C GLY A 246 -16.57 -27.86 -2.75
N LEU A 247 -15.31 -27.44 -2.73
CA LEU A 247 -14.34 -27.78 -1.69
C LEU A 247 -13.58 -26.51 -1.26
N ASP A 248 -13.36 -26.31 0.04
CA ASP A 248 -12.54 -25.21 0.58
C ASP A 248 -11.41 -25.73 1.49
N MET A 249 -10.16 -25.64 1.00
CA MET A 249 -8.93 -26.00 1.72
C MET A 249 -8.11 -24.77 2.14
N SER A 250 -8.73 -23.58 2.13
CA SER A 250 -8.02 -22.32 2.41
C SER A 250 -7.51 -22.23 3.85
N GLN A 251 -8.11 -22.97 4.79
CA GLN A 251 -7.70 -23.04 6.20
C GLN A 251 -6.57 -24.05 6.46
N ASP A 252 -6.23 -24.90 5.49
CA ASP A 252 -5.14 -25.86 5.63
C ASP A 252 -3.80 -25.16 5.38
N ASP A 253 -2.84 -25.33 6.29
CA ASP A 253 -1.60 -24.50 6.33
C ASP A 253 -0.43 -25.04 5.49
N SER A 254 -0.58 -26.20 4.84
CA SER A 254 0.50 -26.84 4.07
C SER A 254 0.01 -27.59 2.84
N PRO A 255 0.85 -27.72 1.79
CA PRO A 255 0.51 -28.49 0.60
C PRO A 255 0.09 -29.93 0.92
N GLY A 256 0.79 -30.58 1.86
CA GLY A 256 0.48 -31.95 2.29
C GLY A 256 -0.90 -32.09 2.94
N LYS A 257 -1.27 -31.17 3.85
CA LYS A 257 -2.62 -31.17 4.45
C LYS A 257 -3.70 -30.87 3.41
N LYS A 258 -3.46 -29.93 2.49
CA LYS A 258 -4.39 -29.63 1.38
C LYS A 258 -4.58 -30.85 0.48
N ALA A 259 -3.51 -31.55 0.12
CA ALA A 259 -3.58 -32.76 -0.71
C ALA A 259 -4.36 -33.89 -0.03
N ALA A 260 -4.13 -34.12 1.27
CA ALA A 260 -4.90 -35.08 2.05
C ALA A 260 -6.38 -34.69 2.12
N ALA A 261 -6.67 -33.41 2.40
CA ALA A 261 -8.03 -32.90 2.52
C ALA A 261 -8.81 -32.96 1.20
N LEU A 262 -8.16 -32.77 0.04
CA LEU A 262 -8.81 -32.96 -1.26
C LEU A 262 -9.36 -34.39 -1.46
N VAL A 263 -8.74 -35.39 -0.83
CA VAL A 263 -9.16 -36.79 -0.92
C VAL A 263 -10.19 -37.13 0.15
N SER A 264 -10.03 -36.60 1.37
CA SER A 264 -10.79 -37.06 2.54
C SER A 264 -11.89 -36.11 3.02
N ARG A 265 -11.87 -34.82 2.66
CA ARG A 265 -12.84 -33.83 3.16
C ARG A 265 -14.17 -34.01 2.43
N GLU A 266 -15.25 -33.96 3.20
CA GLU A 266 -16.60 -34.01 2.65
C GLU A 266 -16.83 -32.82 1.71
N ALA A 267 -17.13 -33.13 0.44
CA ALA A 267 -17.47 -32.13 -0.55
C ALA A 267 -18.94 -31.73 -0.43
N ARG A 268 -19.23 -30.45 -0.65
CA ARG A 268 -20.61 -29.94 -0.70
C ARG A 268 -21.08 -29.85 -2.14
N LEU A 269 -22.36 -30.15 -2.36
CA LEU A 269 -23.00 -29.96 -3.66
C LEU A 269 -23.64 -28.58 -3.74
N PHE A 270 -23.39 -27.88 -4.84
CA PHE A 270 -23.94 -26.55 -5.10
C PHE A 270 -24.73 -26.55 -6.40
N GLU A 271 -25.92 -25.94 -6.35
CA GLU A 271 -26.71 -25.66 -7.54
C GLU A 271 -25.99 -24.61 -8.40
N GLN A 272 -25.69 -24.93 -9.65
CA GLN A 272 -24.95 -24.03 -10.54
C GLN A 272 -25.76 -22.76 -10.86
N ASP A 273 -27.08 -22.88 -11.05
CA ASP A 273 -27.97 -21.74 -11.29
C ASP A 273 -28.06 -20.80 -10.08
N ALA A 274 -27.93 -21.33 -8.86
CA ALA A 274 -27.90 -20.50 -7.66
C ALA A 274 -26.65 -19.58 -7.64
N GLN A 275 -25.50 -20.05 -8.15
CA GLN A 275 -24.29 -19.23 -8.22
C GLN A 275 -24.42 -18.04 -9.18
N LEU A 276 -25.23 -18.16 -10.23
CA LEU A 276 -25.53 -17.04 -11.15
C LEU A 276 -26.28 -15.90 -10.45
N LYS A 277 -27.06 -16.23 -9.40
CA LYS A 277 -27.87 -15.28 -8.62
C LYS A 277 -27.05 -14.56 -7.55
N ASN A 278 -25.87 -15.07 -7.20
CA ASN A 278 -24.96 -14.41 -6.27
C ASN A 278 -24.58 -13.01 -6.77
N PRO A 279 -24.33 -12.02 -5.88
CA PRO A 279 -23.78 -10.73 -6.27
C PRO A 279 -22.53 -10.90 -7.13
N ASP A 280 -22.51 -10.28 -8.31
CA ASP A 280 -21.46 -10.43 -9.33
C ASP A 280 -21.19 -11.86 -9.82
N ALA A 281 -22.18 -12.77 -9.70
CA ALA A 281 -22.08 -14.19 -10.02
C ALA A 281 -20.84 -14.84 -9.40
N ARG A 282 -20.53 -14.49 -8.15
CA ARG A 282 -19.41 -15.06 -7.39
C ARG A 282 -19.66 -16.55 -7.17
N ILE A 283 -18.62 -17.35 -7.36
CA ILE A 283 -18.68 -18.79 -7.11
C ILE A 283 -18.25 -19.02 -5.67
N VAL A 284 -19.23 -19.33 -4.82
CA VAL A 284 -19.04 -19.57 -3.40
C VAL A 284 -19.12 -21.06 -3.14
N VAL A 285 -18.08 -21.59 -2.48
CA VAL A 285 -17.99 -23.01 -2.08
C VAL A 285 -17.98 -23.18 -0.55
N GLY A 286 -18.32 -22.12 0.19
CA GLY A 286 -18.48 -22.10 1.66
C GLY A 286 -19.94 -22.03 2.11
N SER A 287 -20.18 -21.89 3.42
CA SER A 287 -21.52 -21.71 4.02
C SER A 287 -21.88 -20.22 4.06
N LEU A 288 -22.70 -19.75 3.12
CA LEU A 288 -23.43 -18.50 3.26
C LEU A 288 -24.93 -18.81 3.25
N GLU A 289 -25.66 -18.25 4.21
CA GLU A 289 -27.12 -18.37 4.25
C GLU A 289 -27.73 -17.50 3.14
N GLN A 290 -28.45 -18.13 2.21
CA GLN A 290 -29.01 -17.48 1.01
C GLN A 290 -30.34 -16.74 1.27
N SER A 291 -30.92 -16.85 2.48
CA SER A 291 -32.29 -16.40 2.78
C SER A 291 -32.41 -14.95 3.29
N ALA A 292 -31.32 -14.32 3.74
CA ALA A 292 -31.36 -12.95 4.27
C ALA A 292 -31.14 -11.88 3.18
N LYS A 293 -31.74 -10.70 3.36
CA LYS A 293 -31.52 -9.54 2.48
C LYS A 293 -30.06 -9.09 2.60
N LEU A 294 -29.49 -8.56 1.52
CA LEU A 294 -28.13 -8.02 1.55
C LEU A 294 -28.07 -6.71 2.34
N LEU A 295 -26.94 -6.46 3.02
CA LEU A 295 -26.66 -5.20 3.71
C LEU A 295 -26.79 -3.98 2.77
N SER A 296 -26.52 -4.15 1.47
CA SER A 296 -26.70 -3.11 0.45
C SER A 296 -28.14 -2.62 0.29
N VAL A 297 -29.13 -3.35 0.81
CA VAL A 297 -30.53 -2.90 0.85
C VAL A 297 -30.73 -1.82 1.94
N PHE A 298 -29.92 -1.85 2.99
CA PHE A 298 -30.03 -1.00 4.18
C PHE A 298 -28.96 0.08 4.28
N ALA A 299 -27.84 -0.09 3.57
CA ALA A 299 -26.73 0.86 3.59
C ALA A 299 -26.05 1.00 2.23
N THR A 300 -25.67 2.23 1.91
CA THR A 300 -24.94 2.55 0.68
C THR A 300 -23.44 2.42 0.93
N PRO A 301 -22.71 1.53 0.23
CA PRO A 301 -21.27 1.42 0.35
C PRO A 301 -20.54 2.57 -0.37
N GLY A 302 -19.51 3.12 0.28
CA GLY A 302 -18.69 4.22 -0.23
C GLY A 302 -17.23 3.85 -0.38
N LYS A 303 -16.62 4.27 -1.50
CA LYS A 303 -15.17 4.15 -1.73
C LYS A 303 -14.47 5.47 -1.43
N GLY A 304 -13.42 5.41 -0.63
CA GLY A 304 -12.62 6.58 -0.25
C GLY A 304 -11.71 7.10 -1.34
N SER A 305 -11.09 8.23 -1.02
CA SER A 305 -10.22 9.03 -1.88
C SER A 305 -8.75 8.64 -1.70
N THR A 306 -7.91 9.03 -2.65
CA THR A 306 -6.45 8.99 -2.48
C THR A 306 -5.84 10.21 -3.15
N THR A 307 -4.75 10.74 -2.57
CA THR A 307 -4.06 11.92 -3.11
C THR A 307 -3.04 11.58 -4.19
N GLY A 308 -2.70 10.30 -4.39
CA GLY A 308 -1.59 9.88 -5.27
C GLY A 308 -0.19 10.17 -4.71
N ASP A 309 -0.09 11.09 -3.75
CA ASP A 309 1.14 11.47 -3.06
C ASP A 309 0.90 11.91 -1.60
N SER A 310 0.61 10.96 -0.71
CA SER A 310 0.38 11.26 0.70
C SER A 310 1.56 11.97 1.39
N PRO A 311 2.85 11.64 1.13
CA PRO A 311 3.96 12.41 1.68
C PRO A 311 3.94 13.91 1.33
N HIS A 312 3.45 14.29 0.16
CA HIS A 312 3.28 15.70 -0.20
C HIS A 312 2.05 16.32 0.47
N TYR A 313 0.88 15.70 0.33
CA TYR A 313 -0.40 16.33 0.67
C TYR A 313 -0.93 16.06 2.08
N HIS A 314 -0.53 14.97 2.75
CA HIS A 314 -1.03 14.62 4.08
C HIS A 314 -0.04 15.00 5.19
N ARG A 315 -0.57 15.50 6.30
CA ARG A 315 0.14 15.62 7.58
C ARG A 315 -0.66 14.95 8.67
N CYS A 316 0.03 14.45 9.70
CA CYS A 316 -0.67 14.23 10.97
C CYS A 316 -1.00 15.61 11.56
N PHE A 317 -2.20 15.80 12.12
CA PHE A 317 -2.62 17.14 12.57
C PHE A 317 -1.68 17.74 13.61
N TRP A 318 -0.98 16.90 14.40
CA TRP A 318 -0.03 17.34 15.41
C TRP A 318 1.31 17.83 14.86
N GLU A 319 1.54 17.69 13.56
CA GLU A 319 2.63 18.36 12.86
C GLU A 319 2.28 19.83 12.52
N LEU A 320 1.03 20.24 12.74
CA LEU A 320 0.51 21.55 12.37
C LEU A 320 0.15 22.36 13.63
N PRO A 321 0.36 23.69 13.62
CA PRO A 321 0.02 24.55 14.76
C PRO A 321 -1.50 24.67 14.99
N GLY A 322 -2.30 24.32 14.00
CA GLY A 322 -3.75 24.36 13.98
C GLY A 322 -4.26 23.99 12.58
N LEU A 323 -5.57 23.80 12.44
CA LEU A 323 -6.18 23.50 11.13
C LEU A 323 -6.79 24.77 10.53
N SER A 324 -6.37 25.12 9.31
CA SER A 324 -6.96 26.22 8.54
C SER A 324 -8.24 25.75 7.83
N SER A 325 -9.01 26.69 7.26
CA SER A 325 -10.21 26.38 6.47
C SER A 325 -9.91 25.73 5.11
N GLU A 326 -8.67 25.83 4.62
CA GLU A 326 -8.24 25.24 3.34
C GLU A 326 -7.88 23.76 3.51
N MET A 327 -7.60 23.33 4.74
CA MET A 327 -7.22 21.97 5.06
C MET A 327 -8.44 21.06 5.21
N THR A 328 -8.31 19.82 4.76
CA THR A 328 -9.40 18.83 4.81
C THR A 328 -9.04 17.69 5.77
N PRO A 329 -9.77 17.51 6.89
CA PRO A 329 -9.64 16.32 7.73
C PRO A 329 -9.89 15.04 6.93
N TRP A 330 -9.02 14.06 7.11
CA TRP A 330 -8.98 12.85 6.28
C TRP A 330 -8.99 11.60 7.16
N LEU A 331 -10.12 10.91 7.19
CA LEU A 331 -10.31 9.70 7.98
C LEU A 331 -9.52 8.53 7.38
N ASP A 332 -8.71 7.88 8.21
CA ASP A 332 -8.00 6.66 7.84
C ASP A 332 -8.41 5.48 8.76
N SER A 333 -7.73 4.36 8.61
CA SER A 333 -7.98 3.12 9.32
C SER A 333 -7.88 3.31 10.84
N PRO A 334 -8.74 2.62 11.62
CA PRO A 334 -8.85 2.83 13.05
C PRO A 334 -7.74 2.10 13.81
N LEU A 335 -7.48 2.59 15.02
CA LEU A 335 -6.81 1.85 16.09
C LEU A 335 -7.73 0.72 16.57
N GLU A 336 -7.12 -0.35 17.06
CA GLU A 336 -7.86 -1.53 17.51
C GLU A 336 -8.72 -1.21 18.74
N GLY A 337 -10.01 -1.55 18.69
CA GLY A 337 -10.97 -1.35 19.78
C GLY A 337 -11.47 0.09 19.99
N ASP A 338 -11.02 1.08 19.22
CA ASP A 338 -11.44 2.48 19.36
C ASP A 338 -12.35 2.91 18.19
N LEU A 339 -13.64 3.08 18.49
CA LEU A 339 -14.68 3.44 17.52
C LEU A 339 -14.55 4.85 16.94
N TRP A 340 -13.81 5.75 17.59
CA TRP A 340 -13.62 7.13 17.13
C TRP A 340 -12.20 7.41 16.62
N SER A 341 -11.35 6.39 16.54
CA SER A 341 -9.99 6.49 16.00
C SER A 341 -9.94 6.66 14.47
N GLY A 342 -8.72 6.71 13.90
CA GLY A 342 -8.48 6.96 12.48
C GLY A 342 -8.49 8.45 12.10
N ARG A 343 -8.55 9.34 13.10
CA ARG A 343 -8.75 10.78 12.99
C ARG A 343 -7.46 11.53 13.28
N TYR A 344 -6.43 11.25 12.49
CA TYR A 344 -5.11 11.84 12.66
C TYR A 344 -4.55 12.54 11.42
N LEU A 345 -5.01 12.20 10.22
CA LEU A 345 -4.51 12.78 8.96
C LEU A 345 -5.32 13.99 8.47
N VAL A 346 -4.61 14.97 7.93
CA VAL A 346 -5.19 16.15 7.32
C VAL A 346 -4.55 16.36 5.95
N SER A 347 -5.36 16.55 4.92
CA SER A 347 -4.89 17.07 3.63
C SER A 347 -4.62 18.56 3.77
N LEU A 348 -3.42 18.99 3.37
CA LEU A 348 -2.98 20.39 3.41
C LEU A 348 -3.82 21.31 2.51
N VAL A 349 -4.51 20.74 1.53
CA VAL A 349 -5.35 21.43 0.57
C VAL A 349 -6.75 20.81 0.49
N GLY A 350 -7.68 21.56 -0.10
CA GLY A 350 -9.04 21.11 -0.40
C GLY A 350 -9.07 19.96 -1.42
N VAL A 351 -10.14 19.17 -1.39
CA VAL A 351 -10.34 18.06 -2.35
C VAL A 351 -10.56 18.51 -3.80
N ASP A 352 -10.83 19.80 -4.01
CA ASP A 352 -11.01 20.48 -5.28
C ASP A 352 -9.76 21.25 -5.74
N ASP A 353 -8.66 21.18 -4.98
CA ASP A 353 -7.40 21.83 -5.32
C ASP A 353 -6.85 21.34 -6.68
N PRO A 354 -6.58 22.25 -7.64
CA PRO A 354 -6.07 21.87 -8.95
C PRO A 354 -4.74 21.12 -8.91
N GLY A 355 -3.86 21.45 -7.95
CA GLY A 355 -2.57 20.78 -7.78
C GLY A 355 -2.77 19.33 -7.33
N LEU A 356 -3.61 19.10 -6.33
CA LEU A 356 -4.00 17.77 -5.87
C LEU A 356 -4.64 16.95 -6.99
N LEU A 357 -5.56 17.54 -7.76
CA LEU A 357 -6.25 16.84 -8.85
C LEU A 357 -5.34 16.52 -10.05
N ALA A 358 -4.25 17.27 -10.22
CA ALA A 358 -3.23 17.00 -11.23
C ALA A 358 -2.22 15.91 -10.82
N GLU A 359 -2.21 15.49 -9.56
CA GLU A 359 -1.25 14.51 -9.04
C GLU A 359 -1.52 13.10 -9.62
N ASN A 360 -0.45 12.41 -10.02
CA ASN A 360 -0.56 11.09 -10.59
C ASN A 360 -1.12 10.09 -9.58
N GLY A 361 -2.23 9.46 -9.95
CA GLY A 361 -2.91 8.48 -9.09
C GLY A 361 -3.85 9.10 -8.07
N CYS A 362 -4.01 10.42 -8.04
CA CYS A 362 -5.07 11.08 -7.27
C CYS A 362 -6.44 10.64 -7.79
N MET A 363 -7.32 10.25 -6.87
CA MET A 363 -8.72 9.99 -7.16
C MET A 363 -9.59 10.39 -5.98
N ILE A 364 -10.38 11.44 -6.17
CA ILE A 364 -11.35 11.91 -5.18
C ILE A 364 -12.69 11.19 -5.39
N ARG A 365 -13.14 10.48 -4.35
CA ARG A 365 -14.34 9.62 -4.35
C ARG A 365 -15.08 9.71 -3.01
N GLY A 366 -16.34 9.28 -3.02
CA GLY A 366 -17.17 9.22 -1.82
C GLY A 366 -17.94 10.52 -1.54
N GLN A 367 -17.89 11.49 -2.45
CA GLN A 367 -18.53 12.81 -2.32
C GLN A 367 -20.01 12.73 -1.92
N ALA A 368 -20.74 11.76 -2.47
CA ALA A 368 -22.15 11.56 -2.18
C ALA A 368 -22.46 11.13 -0.74
N LEU A 369 -21.45 10.75 0.04
CA LEU A 369 -21.59 10.24 1.42
C LEU A 369 -20.88 11.13 2.44
N TRP A 370 -20.20 12.20 2.01
CA TRP A 370 -19.65 13.18 2.95
C TRP A 370 -20.80 13.90 3.67
N GLY A 371 -20.58 14.27 4.92
CA GLY A 371 -21.59 14.83 5.81
C GLY A 371 -22.67 13.85 6.29
N THR A 372 -22.65 12.59 5.85
CA THR A 372 -23.63 11.57 6.26
C THR A 372 -23.00 10.59 7.24
N ALA A 373 -23.58 10.46 8.44
CA ALA A 373 -23.11 9.51 9.45
C ALA A 373 -23.29 8.05 9.01
N GLY A 374 -22.44 7.16 9.50
CA GLY A 374 -22.50 5.74 9.16
C GLY A 374 -21.45 4.91 9.89
N VAL A 375 -21.11 3.76 9.30
CA VAL A 375 -20.06 2.86 9.79
C VAL A 375 -18.92 2.84 8.78
N ALA A 376 -17.70 3.10 9.23
CA ALA A 376 -16.49 2.91 8.44
C ALA A 376 -15.90 1.53 8.73
N VAL A 377 -15.27 0.92 7.73
CA VAL A 377 -14.61 -0.38 7.80
C VAL A 377 -13.27 -0.29 7.07
N SER A 378 -12.18 -0.67 7.74
CA SER A 378 -10.88 -0.82 7.07
C SER A 378 -10.95 -1.94 6.03
N LYS A 379 -10.40 -1.74 4.84
CA LYS A 379 -10.53 -2.71 3.74
C LYS A 379 -9.45 -3.80 3.75
N MET A 380 -8.50 -3.74 4.68
CA MET A 380 -7.41 -4.73 4.81
C MET A 380 -7.87 -6.00 5.53
N SER A 381 -6.95 -6.93 5.81
CA SER A 381 -7.25 -8.25 6.39
C SER A 381 -8.19 -8.20 7.60
N GLY A 382 -7.94 -7.26 8.52
CA GLY A 382 -8.63 -7.16 9.80
C GLY A 382 -10.06 -6.60 9.77
N LEU A 383 -10.53 -6.02 8.66
CA LEU A 383 -11.90 -5.52 8.50
C LEU A 383 -12.47 -4.72 9.68
N ARG A 384 -11.61 -3.97 10.38
CA ARG A 384 -11.97 -3.25 11.62
C ARG A 384 -13.04 -2.21 11.33
N ALA A 385 -14.16 -2.30 12.02
CA ALA A 385 -15.29 -1.38 11.92
C ALA A 385 -15.26 -0.31 13.02
N PHE A 386 -15.70 0.90 12.68
CA PHE A 386 -15.66 2.09 13.54
C PHE A 386 -16.68 3.14 13.06
N LEU A 387 -16.86 4.22 13.82
CA LEU A 387 -17.87 5.24 13.53
C LEU A 387 -17.38 6.25 12.47
N TYR A 388 -18.27 6.55 11.54
CA TYR A 388 -18.07 7.54 10.47
C TYR A 388 -19.00 8.72 10.69
N ALA A 389 -18.46 9.95 10.67
CA ALA A 389 -19.22 11.17 10.91
C ALA A 389 -19.40 12.03 9.65
N GLY A 390 -19.04 11.50 8.48
CA GLY A 390 -19.19 12.22 7.21
C GLY A 390 -17.90 12.87 6.69
N GLU A 391 -16.74 12.53 7.24
CA GLU A 391 -15.45 13.08 6.83
C GLU A 391 -15.05 12.67 5.40
N VAL A 392 -14.08 13.36 4.79
CA VAL A 392 -13.35 12.76 3.66
C VAL A 392 -12.56 11.56 4.21
N PHE A 393 -12.48 10.46 3.47
CA PHE A 393 -11.91 9.20 3.97
C PHE A 393 -11.01 8.53 2.94
N ASP A 394 -9.99 7.82 3.42
CA ASP A 394 -8.95 7.19 2.62
C ASP A 394 -9.44 5.99 1.81
N ASP A 395 -8.77 5.69 0.68
CA ASP A 395 -9.02 4.47 -0.10
C ASP A 395 -8.61 3.18 0.66
N ASN A 396 -8.07 3.24 1.86
CA ASN A 396 -7.97 2.07 2.75
C ASN A 396 -9.24 1.85 3.58
N VAL A 397 -10.16 2.82 3.58
CA VAL A 397 -11.45 2.75 4.26
C VAL A 397 -12.59 2.57 3.24
N GLY A 398 -13.61 1.83 3.63
CA GLY A 398 -14.93 1.85 2.99
C GLY A 398 -15.97 2.22 4.02
N VAL A 399 -16.98 2.99 3.61
CA VAL A 399 -18.06 3.43 4.51
C VAL A 399 -19.37 2.77 4.12
N LEU A 400 -20.26 2.60 5.10
CA LEU A 400 -21.61 2.08 4.97
C LEU A 400 -22.55 3.10 5.60
N CYS A 401 -23.19 3.91 4.76
CA CYS A 401 -24.13 4.94 5.21
C CYS A 401 -25.57 4.42 5.06
N PRO A 402 -26.29 4.17 6.15
CA PRO A 402 -27.68 3.74 6.07
C PRO A 402 -28.59 4.88 5.60
N GLN A 403 -29.68 4.54 4.92
CA GLN A 403 -30.73 5.52 4.61
C GLN A 403 -31.49 5.96 5.88
N ASP A 404 -31.56 5.07 6.87
CA ASP A 404 -32.12 5.32 8.21
C ASP A 404 -30.97 5.38 9.25
N PRO A 405 -30.66 6.56 9.82
CA PRO A 405 -29.62 6.71 10.83
C PRO A 405 -29.82 5.84 12.09
N GLU A 406 -31.06 5.41 12.40
CA GLU A 406 -31.33 4.51 13.53
C GLU A 406 -30.73 3.11 13.34
N LEU A 407 -30.32 2.76 12.12
CA LEU A 407 -29.64 1.49 11.81
C LEU A 407 -28.14 1.51 12.08
N ILE A 408 -27.51 2.66 12.36
CA ILE A 408 -26.06 2.75 12.61
C ILE A 408 -25.61 1.79 13.72
N PRO A 409 -26.28 1.69 14.90
CA PRO A 409 -25.87 0.76 15.94
C PRO A 409 -25.95 -0.71 15.50
N ALA A 410 -27.00 -1.10 14.77
CA ALA A 410 -27.18 -2.46 14.27
C ALA A 410 -26.11 -2.84 13.22
N ILE A 411 -25.83 -1.93 12.29
CA ILE A 411 -24.79 -2.13 11.27
C ILE A 411 -23.41 -2.19 11.95
N LEU A 412 -23.16 -1.33 12.95
CA LEU A 412 -21.90 -1.33 13.68
C LEU A 412 -21.71 -2.66 14.43
N ALA A 413 -22.72 -3.12 15.16
CA ALA A 413 -22.70 -4.38 15.91
C ALA A 413 -22.43 -5.59 14.98
N TYR A 414 -23.01 -5.58 13.77
CA TYR A 414 -22.69 -6.59 12.78
C TYR A 414 -21.25 -6.47 12.30
N CYS A 415 -20.82 -5.27 11.88
CA CYS A 415 -19.50 -5.07 11.30
C CYS A 415 -18.34 -5.29 12.29
N THR A 416 -18.59 -5.19 13.60
CA THR A 416 -17.61 -5.52 14.65
C THR A 416 -17.60 -7.00 15.04
N SER A 417 -18.57 -7.79 14.55
CA SER A 417 -18.66 -9.22 14.85
C SER A 417 -17.68 -10.07 14.03
N GLU A 418 -17.32 -11.23 14.57
CA GLU A 418 -16.57 -12.25 13.82
C GLU A 418 -17.37 -12.79 12.61
N GLU A 419 -18.71 -12.79 12.72
CA GLU A 419 -19.63 -13.22 11.67
C GLU A 419 -19.48 -12.35 10.41
N TYR A 420 -19.43 -11.02 10.54
CA TYR A 420 -19.21 -10.14 9.40
C TYR A 420 -17.89 -10.39 8.69
N SER A 421 -16.81 -10.57 9.47
CA SER A 421 -15.50 -10.89 8.90
C SER A 421 -15.53 -12.23 8.15
N ALA A 422 -16.19 -13.24 8.70
CA ALA A 422 -16.38 -14.53 8.06
C ALA A 422 -17.20 -14.42 6.76
N ASP A 423 -18.31 -13.66 6.77
CA ASP A 423 -19.18 -13.46 5.62
C ASP A 423 -18.48 -12.74 4.47
N ILE A 424 -17.73 -11.67 4.77
CA ILE A 424 -16.93 -10.96 3.78
C ILE A 424 -15.87 -11.88 3.19
N ARG A 425 -15.18 -12.68 4.03
CA ARG A 425 -14.12 -13.60 3.57
C ARG A 425 -14.67 -14.80 2.81
N ALA A 426 -15.93 -15.18 3.02
CA ALA A 426 -16.60 -16.19 2.20
C ALA A 426 -16.80 -15.71 0.75
N ILE A 427 -17.00 -14.41 0.53
CA ILE A 427 -17.24 -13.83 -0.81
C ILE A 427 -16.06 -13.07 -1.42
N ASP A 428 -15.05 -12.69 -0.65
CA ASP A 428 -13.88 -11.92 -1.10
C ASP A 428 -12.63 -12.23 -0.26
N GLN A 429 -11.71 -12.99 -0.83
CA GLN A 429 -10.48 -13.41 -0.16
C GLN A 429 -9.28 -12.51 -0.45
N ALA A 430 -9.49 -11.35 -1.09
CA ALA A 430 -8.39 -10.42 -1.34
C ALA A 430 -7.88 -9.79 -0.05
N LEU A 431 -6.56 -9.59 0.07
CA LEU A 431 -5.97 -8.89 1.22
C LEU A 431 -6.63 -7.53 1.47
N LYS A 432 -6.89 -6.78 0.38
CA LYS A 432 -7.67 -5.55 0.38
C LYS A 432 -8.99 -5.80 -0.35
N VAL A 433 -10.11 -5.81 0.37
CA VAL A 433 -11.45 -5.99 -0.22
C VAL A 433 -11.92 -4.70 -0.90
N THR A 434 -12.90 -4.81 -1.79
CA THR A 434 -13.50 -3.61 -2.41
C THR A 434 -14.54 -2.99 -1.49
N ALA A 435 -14.70 -1.66 -1.53
CA ALA A 435 -15.74 -0.98 -0.76
C ALA A 435 -17.15 -1.52 -1.05
N ALA A 436 -17.44 -1.85 -2.30
CA ALA A 436 -18.72 -2.43 -2.69
C ALA A 436 -18.93 -3.86 -2.13
N THR A 437 -17.86 -4.61 -1.85
CA THR A 437 -17.95 -5.93 -1.22
C THR A 437 -18.53 -5.81 0.20
N LEU A 438 -18.21 -4.73 0.92
CA LEU A 438 -18.58 -4.53 2.34
C LEU A 438 -20.09 -4.59 2.59
N ALA A 439 -20.92 -4.34 1.57
CA ALA A 439 -22.37 -4.38 1.64
C ALA A 439 -23.01 -5.60 0.94
N LYS A 440 -22.23 -6.51 0.36
CA LYS A 440 -22.74 -7.66 -0.41
C LYS A 440 -22.87 -8.94 0.42
N VAL A 441 -23.05 -8.78 1.73
CA VAL A 441 -23.24 -9.86 2.70
C VAL A 441 -24.69 -9.86 3.20
N PRO A 442 -25.23 -11.01 3.61
CA PRO A 442 -26.55 -11.08 4.22
C PRO A 442 -26.62 -10.26 5.53
N PHE A 443 -27.75 -9.63 5.81
CA PHE A 443 -27.94 -8.82 7.01
C PHE A 443 -29.37 -8.98 7.55
N ASP A 444 -29.47 -9.61 8.73
CA ASP A 444 -30.71 -9.71 9.50
C ASP A 444 -30.86 -8.47 10.40
N VAL A 445 -31.65 -7.51 9.91
CA VAL A 445 -31.82 -6.22 10.60
C VAL A 445 -32.44 -6.35 11.99
N GLU A 446 -33.37 -7.28 12.20
CA GLU A 446 -34.07 -7.41 13.48
C GLU A 446 -33.15 -8.05 14.54
N ARG A 447 -32.42 -9.11 14.15
CA ARG A 447 -31.38 -9.71 15.02
C ARG A 447 -30.32 -8.70 15.41
N TRP A 448 -29.77 -7.95 14.45
CA TRP A 448 -28.68 -7.01 14.74
C TRP A 448 -29.15 -5.76 15.51
N ARG A 449 -30.42 -5.38 15.41
CA ARG A 449 -31.04 -4.38 16.32
C ARG A 449 -31.07 -4.87 17.76
N GLU A 450 -31.36 -6.15 17.99
CA GLU A 450 -31.32 -6.74 19.32
C GLU A 450 -29.91 -6.79 19.89
N VAL A 451 -28.95 -7.32 19.13
CA VAL A 451 -27.54 -7.35 19.53
C VAL A 451 -27.01 -5.94 19.81
N ALA A 452 -27.37 -4.95 19.02
CA ALA A 452 -26.96 -3.57 19.24
C ALA A 452 -27.53 -2.97 20.54
N ARG A 453 -28.77 -3.31 20.93
CA ARG A 453 -29.36 -2.89 22.22
C ARG A 453 -28.59 -3.47 23.40
N GLU A 454 -28.06 -4.68 23.26
CA GLU A 454 -27.23 -5.31 24.30
C GLU A 454 -25.80 -4.74 24.33
N GLN A 455 -25.19 -4.50 23.18
CA GLN A 455 -23.83 -3.95 23.08
C GLN A 455 -23.75 -2.46 23.45
N PHE A 456 -24.78 -1.69 23.13
CA PHE A 456 -24.86 -0.24 23.31
C PHE A 456 -26.11 0.14 24.12
N PRO A 457 -26.23 -0.30 25.39
CA PRO A 457 -27.45 -0.09 26.19
C PRO A 457 -27.75 1.40 26.45
N ASP A 458 -26.70 2.22 26.52
CA ASP A 458 -26.79 3.68 26.70
C ASP A 458 -26.68 4.45 25.37
N GLY A 459 -26.74 3.74 24.24
CA GLY A 459 -26.50 4.28 22.91
C GLY A 459 -25.01 4.27 22.49
N LEU A 460 -24.74 4.83 21.32
CA LEU A 460 -23.37 4.92 20.78
C LEU A 460 -22.51 5.87 21.62
N PRO A 461 -21.20 5.60 21.73
CA PRO A 461 -20.30 6.47 22.48
C PRO A 461 -20.29 7.89 21.89
N PRO A 462 -20.20 8.93 22.74
CA PRO A 462 -20.16 10.32 22.27
C PRO A 462 -18.96 10.55 21.35
N THR A 463 -19.07 11.50 20.43
CA THR A 463 -18.00 11.88 19.49
C THR A 463 -16.87 12.60 20.22
N ALA A 464 -16.04 11.83 20.89
CA ALA A 464 -14.90 12.29 21.67
C ALA A 464 -13.81 11.21 21.67
N SER A 465 -12.57 11.63 21.92
CA SER A 465 -11.46 10.72 22.14
C SER A 465 -10.65 11.18 23.34
N ASN A 466 -10.12 10.23 24.12
CA ASN A 466 -9.11 10.48 25.13
C ASN A 466 -7.68 10.29 24.60
N ASN A 467 -7.53 9.95 23.32
CA ASN A 467 -6.24 9.68 22.70
C ASN A 467 -5.67 10.95 22.06
N PRO A 468 -4.49 11.43 22.50
CA PRO A 468 -3.90 12.67 21.99
C PRO A 468 -3.51 12.61 20.51
N THR A 469 -3.52 11.43 19.89
CA THR A 469 -3.32 11.26 18.44
C THR A 469 -4.59 11.44 17.63
N GLN A 470 -5.74 11.76 18.24
CA GLN A 470 -7.00 11.94 17.53
C GLN A 470 -7.45 13.41 17.59
N TRP A 471 -7.86 14.01 16.48
CA TRP A 471 -8.25 15.44 16.45
C TRP A 471 -9.52 15.74 17.27
N LEU A 472 -10.23 14.70 17.72
CA LEU A 472 -11.35 14.80 18.65
C LEU A 472 -10.91 15.02 20.11
N PHE A 473 -9.64 14.76 20.44
CA PHE A 473 -9.08 14.98 21.77
C PHE A 473 -9.15 16.45 22.18
N THR A 474 -9.49 16.69 23.44
CA THR A 474 -9.75 18.02 23.97
C THR A 474 -8.47 18.80 24.30
N GLY A 475 -7.32 18.12 24.34
CA GLY A 475 -6.04 18.70 24.78
C GLY A 475 -5.84 18.69 26.30
N HIS A 476 -6.78 18.14 27.07
CA HIS A 476 -6.73 18.16 28.53
C HIS A 476 -6.03 16.91 29.09
N PRO A 477 -5.02 17.03 29.98
CA PRO A 477 -4.30 15.87 30.55
C PRO A 477 -5.20 14.91 31.34
N ARG A 478 -6.12 15.45 32.14
CA ARG A 478 -7.05 14.63 32.93
C ARG A 478 -7.96 13.83 32.01
N GLY A 479 -7.97 12.51 32.20
CA GLY A 479 -8.78 11.57 31.42
C GLY A 479 -8.13 11.15 30.08
N ALA A 480 -6.97 11.70 29.72
CA ALA A 480 -6.22 11.29 28.53
C ALA A 480 -5.63 9.89 28.70
N SER A 481 -5.47 9.15 27.60
CA SER A 481 -4.73 7.88 27.55
C SER A 481 -3.21 8.07 27.68
N SER A 482 -2.69 9.28 27.50
CA SER A 482 -1.28 9.62 27.71
C SER A 482 -1.15 10.99 28.40
N PRO A 483 -1.52 11.09 29.69
CA PRO A 483 -1.69 12.36 30.40
C PRO A 483 -0.39 13.14 30.53
N LEU A 484 0.74 12.48 30.77
CA LEU A 484 2.04 13.15 30.89
C LEU A 484 2.50 13.74 29.56
N HIS A 485 2.28 13.05 28.42
CA HIS A 485 2.58 13.60 27.10
C HIS A 485 1.68 14.79 26.76
N ALA A 486 0.39 14.73 27.11
CA ALA A 486 -0.52 15.87 26.96
C ALA A 486 -0.05 17.07 27.80
N ALA A 487 0.36 16.85 29.05
CA ALA A 487 0.90 17.89 29.92
C ALA A 487 2.16 18.55 29.34
N VAL A 488 3.10 17.77 28.81
CA VAL A 488 4.31 18.30 28.15
C VAL A 488 3.95 19.14 26.93
N ALA A 489 3.08 18.64 26.06
CA ALA A 489 2.63 19.38 24.88
C ALA A 489 1.95 20.71 25.24
N ARG A 490 1.07 20.70 26.26
CA ARG A 490 0.45 21.93 26.77
C ARG A 490 1.48 22.90 27.34
N LEU A 491 2.47 22.39 28.10
CA LEU A 491 3.53 23.21 28.68
C LEU A 491 4.36 23.92 27.62
N ILE A 492 4.73 23.26 26.51
CA ILE A 492 5.50 23.92 25.43
C ILE A 492 4.63 24.82 24.52
N GLY A 493 3.34 24.98 24.84
CA GLY A 493 2.41 25.85 24.11
C GLY A 493 1.63 25.20 22.96
N TYR A 494 1.70 23.87 22.78
CA TYR A 494 0.90 23.20 21.77
C TYR A 494 -0.59 23.11 22.14
N ARG A 495 -1.46 23.23 21.13
CA ARG A 495 -2.91 23.19 21.26
C ARG A 495 -3.49 22.24 20.22
N TRP A 496 -4.43 21.40 20.64
CA TRP A 496 -5.12 20.49 19.72
C TRP A 496 -6.12 21.25 18.84
N PRO A 497 -6.55 20.67 17.69
CA PRO A 497 -7.41 21.36 16.72
C PRO A 497 -8.65 22.04 17.33
N ARG A 498 -9.31 21.37 18.28
CA ARG A 498 -10.49 21.93 18.95
C ARG A 498 -10.18 23.16 19.79
N GLN A 499 -8.99 23.23 20.38
CA GLN A 499 -8.50 24.40 21.14
C GLN A 499 -8.01 25.54 20.23
N THR A 500 -7.82 25.29 18.93
CA THR A 500 -7.45 26.29 17.91
C THR A 500 -8.63 26.73 17.06
N GLY A 501 -9.86 26.40 17.44
CA GLY A 501 -11.09 26.84 16.77
C GLY A 501 -11.71 25.83 15.82
N SER A 502 -11.12 24.65 15.61
CA SER A 502 -11.73 23.62 14.77
C SER A 502 -12.95 22.99 15.45
N ALA A 503 -14.03 22.81 14.70
CA ALA A 503 -15.20 22.07 15.11
C ALA A 503 -15.40 20.86 14.18
N PHE A 504 -15.84 19.75 14.75
CA PHE A 504 -16.18 18.53 14.03
C PHE A 504 -17.63 18.15 14.33
N PRO A 505 -18.27 17.29 13.50
CA PRO A 505 -19.63 16.84 13.78
C PRO A 505 -19.77 16.31 15.22
N ASN A 506 -20.70 16.87 15.99
CA ASN A 506 -20.93 16.56 17.41
C ASN A 506 -19.72 16.77 18.36
N ALA A 507 -18.68 17.48 17.92
CA ALA A 507 -17.50 17.83 18.71
C ALA A 507 -17.10 19.30 18.46
N PRO A 508 -17.71 20.26 19.19
CA PRO A 508 -17.48 21.68 18.98
C PRO A 508 -16.06 22.10 19.37
N ALA A 509 -15.63 23.26 18.86
CA ALA A 509 -14.43 23.95 19.30
C ALA A 509 -14.49 24.27 20.81
N ILE A 510 -13.30 24.37 21.44
CA ILE A 510 -13.11 24.63 22.86
C ILE A 510 -12.47 26.02 23.01
N SER A 511 -13.17 26.92 23.69
CA SER A 511 -12.72 28.30 23.93
C SER A 511 -11.91 28.40 25.22
N GLY A 512 -10.59 28.26 25.12
CA GLY A 512 -9.65 28.43 26.25
C GLY A 512 -9.77 27.35 27.33
N ASP A 513 -8.75 27.23 28.17
CA ASP A 513 -8.77 26.40 29.37
C ASP A 513 -7.87 26.97 30.48
N GLU A 514 -8.00 26.43 31.67
CA GLU A 514 -7.27 26.85 32.88
C GLU A 514 -5.75 26.60 32.82
N LEU A 515 -5.27 25.86 31.81
CA LEU A 515 -3.87 25.49 31.62
C LEU A 515 -3.14 26.47 30.70
N GLN A 516 -3.88 27.29 29.93
CA GLN A 516 -3.28 28.20 28.95
C GLN A 516 -2.28 29.18 29.58
N GLY A 517 -2.51 29.63 30.82
CA GLY A 517 -1.59 30.53 31.53
C GLY A 517 -0.32 29.86 32.07
N LEU A 518 -0.17 28.53 31.90
CA LEU A 518 1.03 27.78 32.28
C LEU A 518 1.89 27.37 31.08
N ALA A 519 1.44 27.65 29.86
CA ALA A 519 2.22 27.43 28.66
C ALA A 519 3.48 28.32 28.66
N ASP A 520 4.55 27.81 28.08
CA ASP A 520 5.77 28.54 27.83
C ASP A 520 5.59 29.52 26.67
N ASP A 521 6.12 30.74 26.82
CA ASP A 521 5.89 31.83 25.89
C ASP A 521 6.65 31.67 24.56
N ASP A 522 7.86 31.11 24.59
CA ASP A 522 8.68 30.90 23.40
C ASP A 522 8.88 29.43 23.01
N GLY A 523 8.32 28.52 23.80
CA GLY A 523 8.28 27.09 23.54
C GLY A 523 9.60 26.39 23.86
N ILE A 524 10.49 26.97 24.66
CA ILE A 524 11.78 26.39 25.06
C ILE A 524 11.79 26.13 26.57
N VAL A 525 11.71 24.85 26.96
CA VAL A 525 11.66 24.44 28.36
C VAL A 525 12.89 23.63 28.73
N CYS A 526 13.78 24.20 29.55
CA CYS A 526 15.04 23.55 29.95
C CYS A 526 14.85 22.49 31.04
N MET A 527 15.65 21.41 30.98
CA MET A 527 15.66 20.36 32.01
C MET A 527 16.18 20.83 33.36
N THR A 528 16.97 21.90 33.37
CA THR A 528 17.54 22.53 34.57
C THR A 528 17.03 23.96 34.71
N ALA A 529 17.00 24.48 35.93
CA ALA A 529 16.61 25.86 36.19
C ALA A 529 17.54 26.83 35.46
N LEU A 530 17.00 27.58 34.50
CA LEU A 530 17.76 28.49 33.65
C LEU A 530 17.02 29.81 33.50
N ARG A 531 17.74 30.93 33.47
CA ARG A 531 17.15 32.27 33.28
C ARG A 531 16.00 32.65 34.23
N GLY A 532 15.97 32.10 35.44
CA GLY A 532 14.91 32.36 36.43
C GLY A 532 13.66 31.49 36.23
N GLU A 533 13.64 30.63 35.21
CA GLU A 533 12.59 29.65 35.01
C GLU A 533 12.88 28.37 35.81
N PRO A 534 11.86 27.76 36.43
CA PRO A 534 11.99 26.47 37.09
C PRO A 534 12.32 25.34 36.09
N PRO A 535 12.93 24.23 36.56
CA PRO A 535 13.16 23.04 35.72
C PRO A 535 11.86 22.50 35.10
N ALA A 536 11.97 21.87 33.93
CA ALA A 536 10.84 21.25 33.21
C ALA A 536 9.96 20.36 34.11
N ALA A 537 10.58 19.55 34.98
CA ALA A 537 9.86 18.64 35.89
C ALA A 537 8.93 19.39 36.87
N ASP A 538 9.36 20.53 37.39
CA ASP A 538 8.57 21.33 38.33
C ASP A 538 7.41 22.05 37.61
N ARG A 539 7.67 22.55 36.41
CA ARG A 539 6.65 23.18 35.57
C ARG A 539 5.56 22.18 35.15
N ILE A 540 5.94 20.95 34.80
CA ILE A 540 4.98 19.88 34.50
C ILE A 540 4.19 19.49 35.76
N ARG A 541 4.84 19.38 36.92
CA ARG A 541 4.16 19.12 38.19
C ARG A 541 3.10 20.19 38.48
N ALA A 542 3.42 21.46 38.27
CA ALA A 542 2.47 22.57 38.45
C ALA A 542 1.29 22.49 37.46
N LEU A 543 1.56 22.16 36.19
CA LEU A 543 0.52 21.99 35.17
C LEU A 543 -0.41 20.82 35.50
N LEU A 544 0.13 19.68 35.93
CA LEU A 544 -0.68 18.53 36.35
C LEU A 544 -1.50 18.86 37.62
N ALA A 545 -0.90 19.55 38.59
CA ALA A 545 -1.62 20.01 39.78
C ALA A 545 -2.83 20.88 39.41
N LYS A 546 -2.65 21.78 38.42
CA LYS A 546 -3.74 22.61 37.91
C LYS A 546 -4.81 21.78 37.17
N ALA A 547 -4.40 20.85 36.31
CA ALA A 547 -5.30 20.02 35.50
C ALA A 547 -6.15 19.04 36.32
N TYR A 548 -5.60 18.49 37.42
CA TYR A 548 -6.31 17.54 38.28
C TYR A 548 -7.01 18.21 39.47
N GLY A 549 -6.65 19.46 39.80
CA GLY A 549 -7.30 20.25 40.85
C GLY A 549 -7.33 19.51 42.19
N ALA A 550 -8.51 19.37 42.79
CA ALA A 550 -8.69 18.69 44.07
C ALA A 550 -8.31 17.20 44.05
N SER A 551 -8.24 16.57 42.88
CA SER A 551 -7.83 15.16 42.73
C SER A 551 -6.30 14.99 42.64
N TRP A 552 -5.53 16.08 42.63
CA TRP A 552 -4.07 16.01 42.55
C TRP A 552 -3.45 15.54 43.88
N SER A 553 -2.60 14.51 43.82
CA SER A 553 -1.85 14.01 44.97
C SER A 553 -0.51 13.39 44.55
N SER A 554 0.35 13.11 45.53
CA SER A 554 1.63 12.42 45.32
C SER A 554 1.44 10.98 44.84
N GLU A 555 0.39 10.31 45.31
CA GLU A 555 0.01 8.95 44.89
C GLU A 555 -0.41 8.94 43.43
N LEU A 556 -1.24 9.91 43.00
CA LEU A 556 -1.62 10.05 41.60
C LEU A 556 -0.40 10.31 40.70
N LEU A 557 0.52 11.20 41.11
CA LEU A 557 1.76 11.40 40.35
C LEU A 557 2.56 10.09 40.22
N THR A 558 2.63 9.29 41.28
CA THR A 558 3.31 7.98 41.27
C THR A 558 2.62 7.01 40.31
N GLU A 559 1.30 6.98 40.28
CA GLU A 559 0.51 6.18 39.34
C GLU A 559 0.78 6.59 37.88
N LEU A 560 0.73 7.90 37.59
CA LEU A 560 1.01 8.45 36.26
C LEU A 560 2.43 8.11 35.77
N LEU A 561 3.41 8.20 36.68
CA LEU A 561 4.80 7.83 36.40
C LEU A 561 4.98 6.32 36.21
N GLY A 562 4.26 5.51 36.98
CA GLY A 562 4.19 4.06 36.80
C GLY A 562 3.69 3.67 35.41
N GLY A 563 2.69 4.38 34.90
CA GLY A 563 2.15 4.18 33.54
C GLY A 563 3.14 4.42 32.40
N VAL A 564 4.20 5.20 32.65
CA VAL A 564 5.30 5.43 31.69
C VAL A 564 6.61 4.74 32.09
N GLY A 565 6.57 3.90 33.13
CA GLY A 565 7.73 3.13 33.62
C GLY A 565 8.85 3.98 34.20
N ALA A 566 8.54 5.09 34.88
CA ALA A 566 9.52 6.00 35.46
C ALA A 566 9.33 6.21 36.96
N THR A 567 10.37 6.66 37.66
CA THR A 567 10.33 6.90 39.12
C THR A 567 10.12 8.36 39.50
N SER A 568 10.45 9.28 38.60
CA SER A 568 10.26 10.72 38.79
C SER A 568 10.04 11.41 37.46
N LEU A 569 9.47 12.63 37.48
CA LEU A 569 9.31 13.43 36.26
C LEU A 569 10.67 13.75 35.61
N GLU A 570 11.70 14.02 36.40
CA GLU A 570 13.03 14.30 35.86
C GLU A 570 13.64 13.08 35.18
N ASP A 571 13.57 11.91 35.82
CA ASP A 571 14.03 10.65 35.26
C ASP A 571 13.31 10.34 33.94
N TRP A 572 11.98 10.46 33.93
CA TRP A 572 11.17 10.25 32.74
C TRP A 572 11.54 11.20 31.60
N LEU A 573 11.59 12.51 31.86
CA LEU A 573 11.87 13.54 30.85
C LEU A 573 13.24 13.36 30.22
N ARG A 574 14.25 13.04 31.04
CA ARG A 574 15.59 12.76 30.55
C ARG A 574 15.57 11.46 29.75
N ASN A 575 15.13 10.36 30.33
CA ASN A 575 15.49 9.03 29.82
C ASN A 575 14.51 8.43 28.81
N SER A 576 13.20 8.57 29.04
CA SER A 576 12.20 7.77 28.32
C SER A 576 11.21 8.61 27.52
N PHE A 577 10.96 9.86 27.93
CA PHE A 577 9.96 10.75 27.34
C PHE A 577 10.07 10.83 25.82
N PHE A 578 11.25 11.17 25.27
CA PHE A 578 11.35 11.45 23.84
C PHE A 578 11.18 10.19 22.99
N SER A 579 11.65 9.03 23.47
CA SER A 579 11.41 7.75 22.80
C SER A 579 9.92 7.42 22.77
N GLN A 580 9.23 7.55 23.90
CA GLN A 580 7.79 7.32 24.01
C GLN A 580 7.00 8.34 23.18
N HIS A 581 7.46 9.59 23.12
CA HIS A 581 6.84 10.64 22.30
C HIS A 581 7.00 10.35 20.79
N CYS A 582 8.17 9.86 20.37
CA CYS A 582 8.36 9.39 18.99
C CYS A 582 7.44 8.21 18.68
N GLU A 583 7.24 7.27 19.60
CA GLU A 583 6.35 6.11 19.38
C GLU A 583 4.88 6.51 19.34
N LEU A 584 4.42 7.32 20.29
CA LEU A 584 3.04 7.80 20.39
C LEU A 584 2.61 8.59 19.15
N PHE A 585 3.50 9.42 18.59
CA PHE A 585 3.21 10.29 17.46
C PHE A 585 3.82 9.80 16.14
N GLU A 586 3.86 8.47 15.95
CA GLU A 586 4.23 7.80 14.69
C GLU A 586 5.55 8.29 14.06
N GLN A 587 6.57 8.46 14.90
CA GLN A 587 7.91 8.95 14.54
C GLN A 587 7.90 10.37 13.94
N ARG A 588 6.84 11.15 14.20
CA ARG A 588 6.69 12.57 13.88
C ARG A 588 6.55 13.38 15.17
N PRO A 589 7.57 13.39 16.05
CA PRO A 589 7.52 14.11 17.32
C PRO A 589 7.49 15.63 17.07
N PHE A 590 6.61 16.34 17.79
CA PHE A 590 6.49 17.79 17.71
C PHE A 590 6.99 18.51 18.98
N VAL A 591 7.33 17.75 20.02
CA VAL A 591 8.14 18.23 21.17
C VAL A 591 9.56 17.71 20.99
N TRP A 592 10.46 18.54 20.49
CA TRP A 592 11.84 18.12 20.22
C TRP A 592 12.68 18.18 21.50
N HIS A 593 13.28 17.05 21.89
CA HIS A 593 14.19 16.99 23.03
C HIS A 593 15.62 17.13 22.53
N VAL A 594 16.13 18.37 22.50
CA VAL A 594 17.49 18.71 22.07
C VAL A 594 18.45 18.59 23.25
N TRP A 595 19.61 17.96 23.05
CA TRP A 595 20.60 17.75 24.11
C TRP A 595 22.04 17.73 23.59
N ASP A 596 23.01 17.91 24.49
CA ASP A 596 24.44 17.95 24.18
C ASP A 596 25.14 16.57 24.20
N GLY A 597 24.40 15.50 24.53
CA GLY A 597 24.90 14.13 24.62
C GLY A 597 25.36 13.69 26.02
N LEU A 598 25.37 14.58 27.01
CA LEU A 598 25.72 14.24 28.39
C LEU A 598 24.47 14.12 29.27
N ALA A 599 24.46 13.11 30.16
CA ALA A 599 23.33 12.90 31.09
C ALA A 599 23.11 14.09 32.04
N SER A 600 24.20 14.72 32.49
CA SER A 600 24.22 15.93 33.31
C SER A 600 24.43 17.22 32.50
N GLY A 601 24.29 17.15 31.17
CA GLY A 601 24.53 18.28 30.27
C GLY A 601 23.28 19.12 30.01
N PHE A 602 23.39 19.97 29.01
CA PHE A 602 22.28 20.76 28.50
C PHE A 602 21.24 19.86 27.84
N ALA A 603 19.98 20.10 28.18
CA ALA A 603 18.84 19.51 27.51
C ALA A 603 17.62 20.43 27.61
N ALA A 604 16.87 20.55 26.52
CA ALA A 604 15.65 21.34 26.45
C ALA A 604 14.57 20.65 25.60
N LEU A 605 13.32 20.84 26.00
CA LEU A 605 12.15 20.57 25.15
C LEU A 605 11.89 21.81 24.31
N VAL A 606 11.72 21.63 23.01
CA VAL A 606 11.49 22.73 22.08
C VAL A 606 10.24 22.45 21.26
N ASN A 607 9.34 23.44 21.18
CA ASN A 607 8.16 23.36 20.35
C ASN A 607 8.54 23.42 18.86
N TYR A 608 8.34 22.32 18.14
CA TYR A 608 8.61 22.23 16.71
C TYR A 608 7.90 23.34 15.92
N HIS A 609 6.66 23.68 16.29
CA HIS A 609 5.88 24.70 15.59
C HIS A 609 6.50 26.09 15.74
N GLN A 610 7.15 26.38 16.87
CA GLN A 610 7.88 27.63 17.08
C GLN A 610 9.22 27.65 16.33
N LEU A 611 9.86 26.47 16.16
CA LEU A 611 11.05 26.31 15.33
C LEU A 611 10.74 26.39 13.84
N ALA A 612 9.52 26.02 13.44
CA ALA A 612 9.03 26.05 12.06
C ALA A 612 8.07 27.21 11.77
N ALA A 613 8.01 28.20 12.67
CA ALA A 613 7.16 29.36 12.50
C ALA A 613 7.62 30.20 11.30
N PRO A 614 6.67 30.73 10.50
CA PRO A 614 6.98 31.44 9.27
C PRO A 614 7.64 32.81 9.53
N GLU A 615 7.95 33.55 8.47
CA GLU A 615 8.40 34.94 8.55
C GLU A 615 9.65 35.14 9.45
N GLY A 616 10.56 34.15 9.42
CA GLY A 616 11.79 34.16 10.20
C GLY A 616 11.60 34.02 11.72
N GLU A 617 10.39 33.72 12.21
CA GLU A 617 10.16 33.39 13.62
C GLU A 617 10.88 32.11 14.01
N GLY A 618 10.81 31.07 13.17
CA GLY A 618 11.53 29.82 13.38
C GLY A 618 13.04 30.01 13.57
N ARG A 619 13.64 30.86 12.72
CA ARG A 619 15.05 31.25 12.83
C ARG A 619 15.35 31.93 14.16
N ARG A 620 14.52 32.90 14.57
CA ARG A 620 14.67 33.61 15.84
C ARG A 620 14.54 32.66 17.05
N THR A 621 13.64 31.68 16.99
CA THR A 621 13.50 30.64 18.01
C THR A 621 14.77 29.79 18.11
N LEU A 622 15.35 29.38 16.98
CA LEU A 622 16.62 28.66 16.97
C LEU A 622 17.77 29.53 17.50
N GLU A 623 17.84 30.81 17.13
CA GLU A 623 18.83 31.75 17.67
C GLU A 623 18.68 31.93 19.19
N LYS A 624 17.46 31.99 19.72
CA LYS A 624 17.22 32.01 21.17
C LYS A 624 17.73 30.74 21.85
N LEU A 625 17.47 29.57 21.27
CA LEU A 625 17.98 28.30 21.79
C LEU A 625 19.52 28.31 21.86
N ILE A 626 20.19 28.77 20.78
CA ILE A 626 21.64 28.79 20.64
C ILE A 626 22.30 29.82 21.56
N TYR A 627 21.88 31.09 21.45
CA TYR A 627 22.61 32.21 22.02
C TYR A 627 22.10 32.61 23.40
N THR A 628 20.84 32.30 23.71
CA THR A 628 20.22 32.73 24.97
C THR A 628 20.19 31.58 25.98
N TYR A 629 19.56 30.45 25.66
CA TYR A 629 19.44 29.33 26.59
C TYR A 629 20.75 28.54 26.68
N LEU A 630 21.26 28.03 25.57
CA LEU A 630 22.54 27.31 25.56
C LEU A 630 23.72 28.23 25.91
N GLY A 631 23.64 29.51 25.53
CA GLY A 631 24.59 30.55 25.96
C GLY A 631 24.69 30.71 27.48
N ASP A 632 23.55 30.93 28.17
CA ASP A 632 23.52 31.04 29.65
C ASP A 632 24.01 29.75 30.32
N TRP A 633 23.68 28.58 29.76
CA TRP A 633 24.20 27.31 30.25
C TRP A 633 25.73 27.24 30.14
N ILE A 634 26.30 27.57 28.99
CA ILE A 634 27.75 27.57 28.77
C ILE A 634 28.45 28.52 29.76
N ASP A 635 27.91 29.71 29.97
CA ASP A 635 28.51 30.68 30.90
C ASP A 635 28.51 30.18 32.35
N ARG A 636 27.42 29.52 32.79
CA ARG A 636 27.37 28.85 34.09
C ARG A 636 28.39 27.70 34.19
N GLN A 637 28.46 26.85 33.16
CA GLN A 637 29.42 25.73 33.17
C GLN A 637 30.87 26.20 33.15
N ARG A 638 31.17 27.34 32.49
CA ARG A 638 32.48 27.98 32.55
C ARG A 638 32.79 28.56 33.94
N ALA A 639 31.79 29.06 34.67
CA ALA A 639 31.98 29.49 36.05
C ALA A 639 32.26 28.29 36.99
N ASP A 640 31.55 27.20 36.82
CA ASP A 640 31.80 25.91 37.51
C ASP A 640 33.21 25.38 37.19
N GLN A 641 33.62 25.44 35.93
CA GLN A 641 34.96 25.05 35.47
C GLN A 641 36.05 25.87 36.17
N LYS A 642 35.90 27.21 36.21
CA LYS A 642 36.81 28.10 36.94
C LYS A 642 36.84 27.83 38.43
N SER A 643 35.74 27.31 38.99
CA SER A 643 35.60 26.98 40.40
C SER A 643 36.05 25.55 40.73
N GLY A 644 36.54 24.79 39.74
CA GLY A 644 37.05 23.43 39.93
C GLY A 644 35.96 22.38 40.21
N VAL A 645 34.71 22.63 39.81
CA VAL A 645 33.61 21.67 39.97
C VAL A 645 33.84 20.45 39.08
N GLU A 646 33.72 19.26 39.66
CA GLU A 646 33.92 18.00 38.95
C GLU A 646 33.00 17.86 37.72
N GLY A 647 33.58 17.43 36.60
CA GLY A 647 32.88 17.23 35.33
C GLY A 647 32.53 18.51 34.55
N ALA A 648 32.86 19.70 35.05
CA ALA A 648 32.57 20.96 34.36
C ALA A 648 33.26 21.08 32.99
N ASP A 649 34.52 20.61 32.86
CA ASP A 649 35.24 20.59 31.58
C ASP A 649 34.46 19.84 30.49
N ALA A 650 33.94 18.66 30.82
CA ALA A 650 33.17 17.85 29.88
C ALA A 650 31.84 18.54 29.51
N ARG A 651 31.17 19.17 30.49
CA ARG A 651 29.91 19.90 30.25
C ARG A 651 30.12 21.13 29.36
N VAL A 652 31.20 21.90 29.56
CA VAL A 652 31.56 23.03 28.69
C VAL A 652 31.83 22.54 27.26
N ALA A 653 32.67 21.50 27.10
CA ALA A 653 33.01 20.97 25.78
C ALA A 653 31.80 20.44 25.02
N ALA A 654 30.91 19.69 25.69
CA ALA A 654 29.69 19.17 25.07
C ALA A 654 28.73 20.29 24.66
N ALA A 655 28.52 21.28 25.53
CA ALA A 655 27.64 22.41 25.25
C ALA A 655 28.17 23.32 24.12
N GLU A 656 29.48 23.58 24.07
CA GLU A 656 30.10 24.31 22.96
C GLU A 656 30.02 23.56 21.63
N HIS A 657 30.19 22.24 21.65
CA HIS A 657 30.01 21.41 20.46
C HIS A 657 28.55 21.43 19.97
N LEU A 658 27.57 21.29 20.89
CA LEU A 658 26.15 21.42 20.53
C LEU A 658 25.86 22.79 19.90
N LYS A 659 26.43 23.87 20.47
CA LYS A 659 26.27 25.22 19.93
C LYS A 659 26.76 25.31 18.48
N GLN A 660 27.94 24.78 18.19
CA GLN A 660 28.50 24.75 16.83
C GLN A 660 27.63 23.94 15.86
N GLU A 661 27.12 22.78 16.26
CA GLU A 661 26.23 21.98 15.39
C GLU A 661 24.90 22.71 15.12
N LEU A 662 24.32 23.39 16.12
CA LEU A 662 23.11 24.21 15.92
C LEU A 662 23.37 25.43 15.04
N GLU A 663 24.55 26.08 15.14
CA GLU A 663 24.96 27.15 14.23
C GLU A 663 25.11 26.66 12.77
N ARG A 664 25.62 25.43 12.56
CA ARG A 664 25.66 24.81 11.24
C ARG A 664 24.27 24.53 10.67
N ILE A 665 23.32 24.13 11.51
CA ILE A 665 21.90 23.99 11.15
C ILE A 665 21.30 25.36 10.80
N LEU A 666 21.59 26.38 11.61
CA LEU A 666 21.11 27.75 11.39
C LEU A 666 21.57 28.30 10.02
N GLU A 667 22.80 28.00 9.62
CA GLU A 667 23.35 28.36 8.31
C GLU A 667 22.88 27.46 7.17
N GLY A 668 22.65 26.17 7.42
CA GLY A 668 22.02 25.22 6.48
C GLY A 668 22.81 24.95 5.20
N GLU A 669 24.11 24.71 5.31
CA GLU A 669 24.88 24.06 4.24
C GLU A 669 24.74 22.53 4.32
N PRO A 670 24.83 21.78 3.21
CA PRO A 670 24.78 20.33 3.23
C PRO A 670 25.78 19.73 4.22
N PRO A 671 25.39 18.75 5.05
CA PRO A 671 24.11 18.03 5.07
C PRO A 671 23.06 18.59 6.07
N TYR A 672 23.22 19.85 6.51
CA TYR A 672 22.35 20.49 7.52
C TYR A 672 21.22 21.32 6.89
N ASP A 673 21.06 21.30 5.57
CA ASP A 673 19.97 21.96 4.88
C ASP A 673 18.69 21.10 4.87
N ILE A 674 17.57 21.77 4.63
CA ILE A 674 16.28 21.12 4.38
C ILE A 674 16.07 21.02 2.86
N PHE A 675 15.64 19.85 2.43
CA PHE A 675 15.25 19.57 1.06
C PHE A 675 13.82 19.06 1.00
N VAL A 676 13.05 19.62 0.09
CA VAL A 676 11.61 19.41 -0.03
C VAL A 676 11.28 19.07 -1.48
N ARG A 677 11.10 17.80 -1.83
CA ARG A 677 11.05 17.39 -3.26
C ARG A 677 9.91 18.00 -4.07
N TRP A 678 8.83 18.42 -3.41
CA TRP A 678 7.65 19.00 -4.06
C TRP A 678 7.74 20.52 -4.25
N LYS A 679 8.76 21.18 -3.67
CA LYS A 679 9.04 22.60 -3.89
C LYS A 679 10.03 22.78 -5.05
N PRO A 680 9.81 23.74 -5.95
CA PRO A 680 10.78 24.05 -7.00
C PRO A 680 12.12 24.51 -6.38
N LEU A 681 13.21 24.42 -7.15
CA LEU A 681 14.57 24.71 -6.68
C LEU A 681 14.71 26.12 -6.11
N HIS A 682 13.98 27.09 -6.65
CA HIS A 682 13.97 28.46 -6.17
C HIS A 682 13.15 28.66 -4.87
N GLU A 683 12.28 27.73 -4.50
CA GLU A 683 11.52 27.76 -3.23
C GLU A 683 12.13 26.86 -2.15
N GLN A 684 13.21 26.14 -2.44
CA GLN A 684 13.91 25.34 -1.43
C GLN A 684 14.37 26.21 -0.25
N PRO A 685 14.25 25.73 1.00
CA PRO A 685 14.73 26.44 2.20
C PRO A 685 16.23 26.78 2.13
N VAL A 686 16.60 27.99 2.61
CA VAL A 686 17.99 28.45 2.70
C VAL A 686 18.33 28.77 4.15
N GLY A 687 19.29 28.04 4.73
CA GLY A 687 19.50 28.08 6.17
C GLY A 687 18.36 27.42 6.94
N TRP A 688 18.23 27.76 8.21
CA TRP A 688 17.05 27.41 8.99
C TRP A 688 15.87 28.33 8.63
N ASP A 689 15.14 27.92 7.59
CA ASP A 689 13.89 28.52 7.10
C ASP A 689 12.87 27.41 6.75
N PRO A 690 12.55 26.50 7.70
CA PRO A 690 11.57 25.45 7.49
C PRO A 690 10.16 26.01 7.26
N ASP A 691 9.37 25.30 6.46
CA ASP A 691 7.92 25.50 6.39
C ASP A 691 7.23 24.39 7.17
N VAL A 692 6.40 24.76 8.14
CA VAL A 692 5.67 23.81 8.98
C VAL A 692 4.81 22.84 8.15
N ASN A 693 4.31 23.28 6.99
CA ASN A 693 3.52 22.46 6.08
C ASN A 693 4.35 21.38 5.38
N ASP A 694 5.68 21.45 5.37
CA ASP A 694 6.53 20.35 4.86
C ASP A 694 6.57 19.16 5.83
N GLY A 695 6.15 19.38 7.08
CA GLY A 695 5.98 18.35 8.09
C GLY A 695 7.27 18.02 8.86
N VAL A 696 7.08 17.41 10.03
CA VAL A 696 8.17 17.05 10.95
C VAL A 696 9.20 16.16 10.26
N ARG A 697 8.73 15.23 9.41
CA ARG A 697 9.58 14.27 8.71
C ARG A 697 10.68 14.93 7.87
N ILE A 698 10.38 16.07 7.27
CA ILE A 698 11.33 16.80 6.43
C ILE A 698 12.18 17.74 7.29
N ASN A 699 11.54 18.49 8.19
CA ASN A 699 12.19 19.54 8.95
C ASN A 699 13.11 19.03 10.07
N THR A 700 12.90 17.82 10.59
CA THR A 700 13.76 17.25 11.65
C THR A 700 15.13 16.79 11.14
N ARG A 701 15.29 16.70 9.81
CA ARG A 701 16.45 16.07 9.18
C ARG A 701 17.80 16.68 9.61
N PRO A 702 18.01 18.01 9.64
CA PRO A 702 19.29 18.58 10.08
C PRO A 702 19.65 18.19 11.52
N PHE A 703 18.66 18.11 12.41
CA PHE A 703 18.83 17.71 13.81
C PHE A 703 19.15 16.21 13.95
N MET A 704 18.64 15.37 13.05
CA MET A 704 18.99 13.94 12.99
C MET A 704 20.39 13.72 12.39
N THR A 705 20.88 14.64 11.57
CA THR A 705 22.22 14.60 10.97
C THR A 705 23.30 15.05 11.95
N ALA A 706 23.06 16.12 12.71
CA ALA A 706 23.98 16.66 13.70
C ALA A 706 24.23 15.66 14.85
N LYS A 707 25.48 15.52 15.28
CA LYS A 707 25.89 14.53 16.30
C LYS A 707 26.42 15.18 17.57
N PRO A 708 26.13 14.61 18.76
CA PRO A 708 26.77 15.03 20.00
C PRO A 708 28.28 14.78 19.98
N LEU A 709 29.00 15.45 20.87
CA LEU A 709 30.45 15.33 20.97
C LEU A 709 30.85 13.87 21.24
N ASN A 710 31.86 13.37 20.51
CA ASN A 710 32.38 11.99 20.61
C ASN A 710 31.38 10.86 20.29
N ALA A 711 30.20 11.16 19.74
CA ALA A 711 29.21 10.14 19.43
C ALA A 711 29.63 9.25 18.25
N ARG A 712 29.74 7.94 18.47
CA ARG A 712 30.12 6.94 17.46
C ARG A 712 28.96 6.10 16.91
N GLY A 713 27.82 6.10 17.61
CA GLY A 713 26.64 5.34 17.21
C GLY A 713 26.07 5.82 15.87
N ARG A 714 25.65 4.88 15.02
CA ARG A 714 24.99 5.20 13.74
C ARG A 714 23.73 6.05 13.94
N ASN A 715 23.01 5.81 15.04
CA ASN A 715 21.75 6.48 15.38
C ASN A 715 21.92 7.59 16.43
N ALA A 716 23.15 8.06 16.65
CA ALA A 716 23.37 9.18 17.55
C ALA A 716 23.08 10.49 16.82
N CYS A 717 22.32 11.38 17.45
CA CYS A 717 22.04 12.72 16.97
C CYS A 717 21.82 13.69 18.15
N ILE A 718 21.70 14.99 17.88
CA ILE A 718 21.44 16.01 18.92
C ILE A 718 20.00 16.03 19.42
N LEU A 719 19.15 15.13 18.92
CA LEU A 719 17.90 14.76 19.58
C LEU A 719 18.17 13.60 20.55
N ARG A 720 17.41 13.52 21.65
CA ARG A 720 17.64 12.52 22.70
C ARG A 720 17.65 11.07 22.19
N VAL A 721 16.85 10.78 21.17
CA VAL A 721 16.82 9.52 20.40
C VAL A 721 16.60 9.88 18.95
N MET A 722 17.18 9.13 18.00
CA MET A 722 16.91 9.35 16.58
C MET A 722 15.52 8.79 16.19
N PRO A 723 14.57 9.63 15.72
CA PRO A 723 13.31 9.14 15.14
C PRO A 723 13.55 8.14 14.01
N LYS A 724 12.71 7.11 13.87
CA LYS A 724 12.87 6.02 12.88
C LYS A 724 12.35 6.44 11.50
N ILE A 725 12.89 7.54 10.97
CA ILE A 725 12.51 8.12 9.69
C ILE A 725 13.47 7.65 8.60
N LYS A 726 12.93 7.36 7.42
CA LYS A 726 13.71 7.04 6.22
C LYS A 726 13.45 8.07 5.13
N TRP A 727 14.51 8.58 4.50
CA TRP A 727 14.43 9.49 3.35
C TRP A 727 14.79 8.80 2.04
N GLU A 728 14.41 7.53 1.90
CA GLU A 728 14.57 6.79 0.65
C GLU A 728 13.62 7.32 -0.45
N LYS A 729 13.66 6.69 -1.63
CA LYS A 729 12.75 6.98 -2.74
C LYS A 729 11.31 6.64 -2.35
N ASP A 730 10.39 7.60 -2.47
CA ASP A 730 8.96 7.35 -2.28
C ASP A 730 8.38 6.54 -3.46
N ARG A 731 7.25 5.86 -3.20
CA ARG A 731 6.48 5.16 -4.25
C ARG A 731 5.72 6.16 -5.12
N GLY A 732 5.41 5.74 -6.33
CA GLY A 732 4.69 6.55 -7.33
C GLY A 732 5.63 7.21 -8.33
N ALA A 733 5.03 7.89 -9.31
CA ALA A 733 5.75 8.65 -10.33
C ALA A 733 5.23 10.08 -10.31
N GLU A 734 6.15 11.04 -10.32
CA GLU A 734 5.80 12.45 -10.35
C GLU A 734 5.11 12.82 -11.69
N PRO A 735 4.15 13.76 -11.72
CA PRO A 735 3.72 14.43 -12.94
C PRO A 735 4.89 15.14 -13.61
N ILE A 736 4.87 15.31 -14.93
CA ILE A 736 5.95 16.01 -15.64
C ILE A 736 6.04 17.46 -15.14
N ARG A 737 7.22 17.85 -14.64
CA ARG A 737 7.51 19.22 -14.16
C ARG A 737 8.71 19.81 -14.90
N ALA A 738 8.85 21.13 -14.89
CA ALA A 738 9.96 21.82 -15.53
C ALA A 738 11.32 21.40 -14.92
N LYS A 739 12.28 21.01 -15.78
CA LYS A 739 13.62 20.57 -15.35
C LYS A 739 14.38 21.62 -14.55
N THR A 740 14.23 22.89 -14.92
CA THR A 740 14.89 24.03 -14.26
C THR A 740 14.48 24.17 -12.79
N ASP A 741 13.22 23.84 -12.49
CA ASP A 741 12.67 23.92 -11.14
C ASP A 741 12.78 22.59 -10.39
N PHE A 742 12.76 21.46 -11.09
CA PHE A 742 12.78 20.14 -10.47
C PHE A 742 13.83 19.22 -11.11
N PRO A 743 15.13 19.57 -11.03
CA PRO A 743 16.20 18.82 -11.70
C PRO A 743 16.30 17.36 -11.24
N TRP A 744 15.85 17.06 -10.02
CA TRP A 744 15.89 15.72 -9.45
C TRP A 744 14.93 14.70 -10.07
N PHE A 745 13.95 15.13 -10.86
CA PHE A 745 13.09 14.22 -11.63
C PHE A 745 13.64 13.86 -13.02
N TYR A 746 14.84 14.34 -13.34
CA TYR A 746 15.49 14.17 -14.64
C TYR A 746 16.75 13.30 -14.57
N GLY A 747 16.77 12.26 -13.72
CA GLY A 747 17.91 11.36 -13.59
C GLY A 747 19.01 11.92 -12.68
N TRP A 748 19.14 11.30 -11.51
CA TRP A 748 20.19 11.56 -10.52
C TRP A 748 21.08 10.32 -10.34
N ASP A 749 22.40 10.52 -10.38
CA ASP A 749 23.41 9.46 -10.26
C ASP A 749 23.68 9.01 -8.81
N LYS A 750 22.98 9.62 -7.83
CA LYS A 750 23.12 9.40 -6.39
C LYS A 750 24.45 9.87 -5.79
N GLN A 751 25.27 10.59 -6.53
CA GLN A 751 26.60 11.04 -6.09
C GLN A 751 26.79 12.54 -6.24
N ALA A 752 26.28 13.14 -7.32
CA ALA A 752 26.40 14.57 -7.55
C ALA A 752 25.50 15.36 -6.60
N ALA A 753 26.11 16.24 -5.81
CA ALA A 753 25.42 17.40 -5.24
C ALA A 753 25.28 18.47 -6.33
N ASP A 754 24.29 19.36 -6.19
CA ASP A 754 24.13 20.55 -7.05
C ASP A 754 23.99 20.29 -8.57
N PHE A 755 23.44 19.13 -8.95
CA PHE A 755 23.22 18.77 -10.35
C PHE A 755 22.02 19.52 -10.96
N LEU A 756 22.03 19.72 -12.28
CA LEU A 756 20.93 20.40 -13.00
C LEU A 756 20.03 19.44 -13.79
N GLY A 757 20.04 18.16 -13.42
CA GLY A 757 19.29 17.07 -14.06
C GLY A 757 19.94 16.56 -15.36
N GLY A 758 19.75 15.27 -15.64
CA GLY A 758 20.12 14.59 -16.89
C GLY A 758 19.15 14.85 -18.06
N ALA A 759 19.31 14.10 -19.16
CA ALA A 759 18.58 14.34 -20.40
C ALA A 759 17.13 13.82 -20.41
N ALA A 760 16.83 12.78 -19.63
CA ALA A 760 15.55 12.08 -19.66
C ALA A 760 14.79 12.25 -18.34
N TRP A 761 13.47 12.43 -18.46
CA TRP A 761 12.54 12.38 -17.34
C TRP A 761 12.45 10.95 -16.78
N ASP A 762 12.63 10.80 -15.47
CA ASP A 762 12.41 9.52 -14.77
C ASP A 762 11.28 9.58 -13.73
N GLY A 763 10.85 10.78 -13.32
CA GLY A 763 9.74 11.01 -12.39
C GLY A 763 9.96 10.41 -10.99
N ASN A 764 11.22 10.13 -10.63
CA ASN A 764 11.55 9.45 -9.39
C ASN A 764 11.44 10.38 -8.18
N ARG A 765 10.59 10.03 -7.21
CA ARG A 765 10.38 10.78 -5.96
C ARG A 765 11.54 10.60 -4.96
N TRP A 766 12.67 11.25 -5.22
CA TRP A 766 13.85 11.26 -4.34
C TRP A 766 13.65 12.19 -3.14
N ASN A 767 14.01 11.74 -1.94
CA ASN A 767 13.97 12.55 -0.71
C ASN A 767 15.36 12.78 -0.09
N ASP A 768 16.35 11.96 -0.43
CA ASP A 768 17.72 12.06 0.08
C ASP A 768 18.59 12.98 -0.78
N LEU A 769 18.18 14.24 -0.93
CA LEU A 769 18.89 15.25 -1.74
C LEU A 769 19.19 16.49 -0.92
N HIS A 770 20.29 17.17 -1.24
CA HIS A 770 20.76 18.36 -0.52
C HIS A 770 21.51 19.28 -1.48
N TYR A 771 20.94 20.44 -1.76
CA TYR A 771 21.55 21.47 -2.61
C TYR A 771 22.22 22.52 -1.74
N SER A 772 23.37 23.02 -2.18
CA SER A 772 24.07 24.10 -1.49
C SER A 772 23.27 25.39 -1.46
N ARG A 773 23.54 26.25 -0.47
CA ARG A 773 22.88 27.56 -0.36
C ARG A 773 23.12 28.40 -1.61
N ALA A 774 24.34 28.34 -2.15
CA ALA A 774 24.70 29.08 -3.35
C ALA A 774 23.79 28.74 -4.55
N VAL A 775 23.49 27.46 -4.76
CA VAL A 775 22.60 27.03 -5.85
C VAL A 775 21.16 27.44 -5.62
N LYS A 776 20.65 27.28 -4.40
CA LYS A 776 19.28 27.71 -4.04
C LYS A 776 19.11 29.22 -4.20
N LEU A 777 20.08 30.03 -3.75
CA LEU A 777 20.06 31.49 -3.92
C LEU A 777 20.18 31.90 -5.38
N ALA A 778 21.07 31.27 -6.15
CA ALA A 778 21.16 31.53 -7.59
C ALA A 778 19.86 31.21 -8.33
N ALA A 779 19.14 30.15 -7.92
CA ALA A 779 17.81 29.84 -8.47
C ALA A 779 16.76 30.89 -8.09
N ARG A 780 16.75 31.36 -6.83
CA ARG A 780 15.89 32.47 -6.38
C ARG A 780 16.10 33.75 -7.18
N GLU A 781 17.35 34.13 -7.45
CA GLU A 781 17.65 35.34 -8.22
C GLU A 781 17.24 35.22 -9.69
N ARG A 782 17.44 34.05 -10.32
CA ARG A 782 16.92 33.79 -11.67
C ARG A 782 15.39 33.94 -11.74
N ALA A 783 14.67 33.34 -10.79
CA ALA A 783 13.22 33.40 -10.75
C ALA A 783 12.66 34.81 -10.50
N LYS A 784 13.43 35.70 -9.86
CA LYS A 784 13.07 37.13 -9.73
C LYS A 784 13.30 37.90 -11.03
N GLY A 785 14.39 37.62 -11.73
CA GLY A 785 14.72 38.26 -13.02
C GLY A 785 13.76 37.90 -14.15
N ASP A 786 13.17 36.70 -14.13
CA ASP A 786 12.16 36.29 -15.13
C ASP A 786 10.77 36.91 -14.88
N LYS A 787 10.54 37.55 -13.72
CA LYS A 787 9.29 38.24 -13.37
C LYS A 787 9.34 39.75 -13.64
N SER A 788 10.50 40.30 -14.01
CA SER A 788 10.69 41.70 -14.45
C SER A 788 10.73 41.80 -15.96
#